data_AF-A0A9E0NGG6-F1
#
_entry.id   AF-A0A9E0NGG6-F1
#
_cell.length_a   1.000
_cell.length_b   1.000
_cell.length_c   1.000
_cell.angle_alpha   90.00
_cell.angle_beta   90.00
_cell.angle_gamma   90.00
#
_symmetry.space_group_name_H-M   'P 1'
#
loop_
_entity.id
_entity.type
_entity.pdbx_description
1 polymer ?
#
loop_
_entity_poly.entity_id
_entity_poly.type
_entity_poly.pdbx_seq_one_letter_code
_entity_poly.pdbx_strand_id
1 'polypeptide(L)'
;MADPTPTPAPAGSAGATLQAWTDHLVALTEAGEALSQAIVAGDVIAALAAAHQTRVIRASLHRVEPGAGELEQAGPALGAAQRALVGARGAEAVVERWRSRPLPADAELLRSPLGVACLADAMLPAVWDVETDLVVFVGPGLEPVAEILGALGQVRMMAIGATSYPAPVLTVTEATEATLAVRTMDPCPPTRLTLRGLDADLRGLADATTEAIHAGLSDLRIHRNTVTAFSRTWIAQGAANLPHIARWPSIAAVGDRFAGKPMIICAPGPSLAGNVAQLRAARGHAIITAFSHSLRPLLAAGVVPDLVLTVDPQDVRYHFEGCDLSGVAAVVNGATVHPELFALGAPRYLTLAANAALDDWMYAAFGENAQAPGGGSVATSALSLAMRWGCDPIAFVGLDLSFAGGRYYVPTSCDGEARAVVGADGTVKVEGWSAGFTEMKAAGGPAAPRERAIELPGYYGGTVPSSFMFTMFHRWFVEQAARVAGTVQLINCTEGGAYIEGMAHRPLAELLAELTAQPRFDVATTLAEVGAGIDPIARSRRLARHMSQMARRLRRADALAQACLQAAGQDPDGLVLAEGRLRRALAPLGWVAMLAQREIARAHQVATYEAPEEVYLAASRRLFESVQDSVRTALPFTAAAARALASRGRVARGGSHGIAP
;
A
#
# COMPACT_ATOMS: atom_id res chain seq x y z
N MET A 1 22.88 21.80 15.46
CA MET A 1 23.15 21.98 16.90
C MET A 1 21.92 22.65 17.51
N ALA A 2 21.09 22.06 18.36
CA ALA A 2 21.16 20.83 19.14
C ALA A 2 20.18 19.76 18.61
N ASP A 3 20.57 18.52 18.80
CA ASP A 3 19.83 17.29 18.50
C ASP A 3 18.58 17.20 19.40
N PRO A 4 17.36 16.91 18.90
CA PRO A 4 16.23 16.64 19.76
C PRO A 4 16.42 15.23 20.32
N THR A 5 17.02 15.13 21.51
CA THR A 5 17.03 13.89 22.29
C THR A 5 15.61 13.33 22.36
N PRO A 6 15.39 12.05 22.03
CA PRO A 6 14.09 11.42 22.18
C PRO A 6 13.70 11.50 23.64
N THR A 7 12.48 11.96 23.93
CA THR A 7 11.91 11.92 25.27
C THR A 7 11.97 10.46 25.74
N PRO A 8 12.63 10.14 26.86
CA PRO A 8 12.72 8.76 27.33
C PRO A 8 11.29 8.27 27.60
N ALA A 9 10.96 7.11 27.04
CA ALA A 9 9.80 6.36 27.49
C ALA A 9 9.89 6.21 29.02
N PRO A 10 8.77 6.26 29.76
CA PRO A 10 8.80 6.10 31.21
C PRO A 10 9.58 4.83 31.55
N ALA A 11 10.59 4.93 32.40
CA ALA A 11 11.58 3.87 32.69
C ALA A 11 10.98 2.52 33.14
N GLY A 12 9.68 2.45 33.40
CA GLY A 12 8.94 1.21 33.69
C GLY A 12 8.45 0.42 32.46
N SER A 13 8.34 1.00 31.26
CA SER A 13 7.78 0.30 30.09
C SER A 13 8.80 -0.59 29.36
N ALA A 14 10.06 -0.14 29.24
CA ALA A 14 11.12 -0.89 28.56
C ALA A 14 11.46 -2.21 29.28
N GLY A 15 11.43 -2.22 30.62
CA GLY A 15 11.64 -3.43 31.42
C GLY A 15 10.50 -4.44 31.31
N ALA A 16 9.25 -3.97 31.17
CA ALA A 16 8.07 -4.83 31.05
C ALA A 16 8.00 -5.54 29.69
N THR A 17 8.33 -4.85 28.59
CA THR A 17 8.38 -5.45 27.24
C THR A 17 9.49 -6.51 27.15
N LEU A 18 10.69 -6.20 27.66
CA LEU A 18 11.81 -7.15 27.67
C LEU A 18 11.52 -8.39 28.53
N GLN A 19 10.86 -8.21 29.67
CA GLN A 19 10.45 -9.33 30.53
C GLN A 19 9.41 -10.21 29.82
N ALA A 20 8.36 -9.61 29.25
CA ALA A 20 7.34 -10.36 28.51
C ALA A 20 7.92 -11.12 27.31
N TRP A 21 8.89 -10.54 26.60
CA TRP A 21 9.62 -11.21 25.53
C TRP A 21 10.45 -12.38 26.05
N THR A 22 11.17 -12.18 27.17
CA THR A 22 11.97 -13.23 27.82
C THR A 22 11.09 -14.40 28.28
N ASP A 23 9.93 -14.11 28.88
CA ASP A 23 8.98 -15.13 29.33
C ASP A 23 8.45 -15.96 28.15
N HIS A 24 8.17 -15.34 27.00
CA HIS A 24 7.77 -16.04 25.79
C HIS A 24 8.89 -16.91 25.21
N LEU A 25 10.15 -16.46 25.28
CA LEU A 25 11.31 -17.26 24.85
C LEU A 25 11.50 -18.49 25.76
N VAL A 26 11.27 -18.35 27.06
CA VAL A 26 11.30 -19.46 28.03
C VAL A 26 10.17 -20.44 27.73
N ALA A 27 8.93 -19.96 27.61
CA ALA A 27 7.78 -20.80 27.28
C ALA A 27 7.97 -21.55 25.94
N LEU A 28 8.62 -20.92 24.96
CA LEU A 28 8.94 -21.56 23.70
C LEU A 28 9.96 -22.70 23.87
N THR A 29 10.95 -22.49 24.74
CA THR A 29 11.95 -23.51 25.09
C THR A 29 11.29 -24.71 25.75
N GLU A 30 10.44 -24.47 26.75
CA GLU A 30 9.68 -25.51 27.46
C GLU A 30 8.78 -26.31 26.52
N ALA A 31 8.07 -25.63 25.60
CA ALA A 31 7.26 -26.31 24.58
C ALA A 31 8.11 -27.17 23.63
N GLY A 32 9.31 -26.70 23.27
CA GLY A 32 10.26 -27.48 22.46
C GLY A 32 10.81 -28.70 23.18
N GLU A 33 11.07 -28.59 24.49
CA GLU A 33 11.49 -29.71 25.32
C GLU A 33 10.37 -30.76 25.46
N ALA A 34 9.14 -30.32 25.69
CA ALA A 34 7.97 -31.19 25.72
C ALA A 34 7.79 -31.94 24.40
N LEU A 35 7.96 -31.26 23.27
CA LEU A 35 7.93 -31.88 21.94
C LEU A 35 9.03 -32.94 21.80
N SER A 36 10.26 -32.60 22.19
CA SER A 36 11.40 -33.53 22.13
C SER A 36 11.16 -34.79 22.98
N GLN A 37 10.64 -34.62 24.20
CA GLN A 37 10.32 -35.73 25.10
C GLN A 37 9.21 -36.63 24.54
N ALA A 38 8.14 -36.04 24.00
CA ALA A 38 7.05 -36.78 23.37
C ALA A 38 7.54 -37.59 22.16
N ILE A 39 8.42 -37.01 21.34
CA ILE A 39 9.05 -37.69 20.20
C ILE A 39 9.86 -38.91 20.68
N VAL A 40 10.68 -38.77 21.73
CA VAL A 40 11.47 -39.87 22.28
C VAL A 40 10.59 -40.96 22.89
N ALA A 41 9.49 -40.57 23.54
CA ALA A 41 8.52 -41.50 24.13
C ALA A 41 7.64 -42.22 23.10
N GLY A 42 7.65 -41.78 21.83
CA GLY A 42 6.75 -42.29 20.80
C GLY A 42 5.29 -41.88 20.99
N ASP A 43 5.02 -40.87 21.82
CA ASP A 43 3.67 -40.35 22.05
C ASP A 43 3.34 -39.29 20.98
N VAL A 44 2.68 -39.76 19.92
CA VAL A 44 2.32 -38.92 18.77
C VAL A 44 1.32 -37.82 19.16
N ILE A 45 0.39 -38.09 20.08
CA ILE A 45 -0.62 -37.10 20.47
C ILE A 45 0.03 -35.98 21.27
N ALA A 46 0.88 -36.33 22.24
CA ALA A 46 1.65 -35.34 22.99
C ALA A 46 2.59 -34.53 22.08
N ALA A 47 3.20 -35.17 21.08
CA ALA A 47 4.04 -34.48 20.10
C ALA A 47 3.24 -33.50 19.23
N LEU A 48 2.05 -33.87 18.75
CA LEU A 48 1.17 -32.98 17.99
C LEU A 48 0.76 -31.75 18.82
N ALA A 49 0.37 -31.96 20.08
CA ALA A 49 -0.01 -30.88 20.99
C ALA A 49 1.15 -29.93 21.26
N ALA A 50 2.33 -30.47 21.60
CA ALA A 50 3.52 -29.68 21.86
C ALA A 50 3.98 -28.90 20.61
N ALA A 51 3.97 -29.53 19.43
CA ALA A 51 4.31 -28.86 18.17
C ALA A 51 3.34 -27.73 17.82
N HIS A 52 2.04 -27.88 18.11
CA HIS A 52 1.06 -26.82 17.96
C HIS A 52 1.35 -25.67 18.93
N GLN A 53 1.60 -25.97 20.20
CA GLN A 53 1.93 -24.97 21.23
C GLN A 53 3.20 -24.19 20.88
N THR A 54 4.25 -24.86 20.38
CA THR A 54 5.47 -24.20 19.91
C THR A 54 5.18 -23.19 18.80
N ARG A 55 4.31 -23.52 17.83
CA ARG A 55 3.92 -22.61 16.74
C ARG A 55 3.18 -21.38 17.26
N VAL A 56 2.21 -21.56 18.15
CA VAL A 56 1.41 -20.47 18.74
C VAL A 56 2.29 -19.50 19.54
N ILE A 57 3.14 -20.02 20.42
CA ILE A 57 4.08 -19.19 21.20
C ILE A 57 5.07 -18.48 20.27
N ARG A 58 5.52 -19.15 19.21
CA ARG A 58 6.43 -18.54 18.24
C ARG A 58 5.76 -17.42 17.46
N ALA A 59 4.52 -17.63 17.05
CA ALA A 59 3.71 -16.61 16.40
C ALA A 59 3.44 -15.42 17.34
N SER A 60 3.37 -15.58 18.65
CA SER A 60 3.18 -14.43 19.56
C SER A 60 4.47 -13.66 19.88
N LEU A 61 5.66 -14.26 19.71
CA LEU A 61 6.95 -13.62 20.03
C LEU A 61 7.20 -12.29 19.30
N HIS A 62 6.82 -12.18 18.03
CA HIS A 62 6.98 -10.92 17.27
C HIS A 62 6.07 -9.79 17.79
N ARG A 63 5.02 -10.13 18.55
CA ARG A 63 4.08 -9.15 19.14
C ARG A 63 4.63 -8.50 20.41
N VAL A 64 5.70 -9.05 20.98
CA VAL A 64 6.33 -8.63 22.25
C VAL A 64 7.83 -8.37 22.12
N GLU A 65 8.39 -8.40 20.90
CA GLU A 65 9.82 -8.19 20.66
C GLU A 65 10.23 -6.73 20.96
N PRO A 66 11.24 -6.50 21.82
CA PRO A 66 11.69 -5.16 22.20
C PRO A 66 12.44 -4.45 21.05
N GLY A 67 12.32 -3.12 21.01
CA GLY A 67 12.97 -2.29 19.99
C GLY A 67 14.49 -2.15 20.19
N ALA A 68 15.22 -1.75 19.14
CA ALA A 68 16.68 -1.60 19.18
C ALA A 68 17.18 -0.66 20.31
N GLY A 69 16.48 0.45 20.56
CA GLY A 69 16.80 1.37 21.65
C GLY A 69 16.46 0.86 23.06
N GLU A 70 15.56 -0.11 23.19
CA GLU A 70 15.23 -0.75 24.48
C GLU A 70 16.29 -1.80 24.85
N LEU A 71 16.81 -2.51 23.85
CA LEU A 71 17.91 -3.46 24.01
C LEU A 71 19.21 -2.79 24.47
N GLU A 72 19.48 -1.56 24.00
CA GLU A 72 20.64 -0.76 24.44
C GLU A 72 20.54 -0.29 25.90
N GLN A 73 19.32 -0.13 26.42
CA GLN A 73 19.05 0.31 27.79
C GLN A 73 18.88 -0.85 28.80
N ALA A 74 18.90 -2.10 28.33
CA ALA A 74 18.50 -3.29 29.08
C ALA A 74 19.50 -3.80 30.15
N GLY A 75 20.76 -3.37 30.11
CA GLY A 75 21.76 -3.74 31.11
C GLY A 75 21.82 -5.25 31.43
N PRO A 76 21.80 -5.69 32.70
CA PRO A 76 21.87 -7.11 33.09
C PRO A 76 20.70 -7.99 32.62
N ALA A 77 19.52 -7.41 32.38
CA ALA A 77 18.32 -8.15 31.95
C ALA A 77 18.48 -8.75 30.54
N LEU A 78 19.35 -8.15 29.72
CA LEU A 78 19.70 -8.65 28.39
C LEU A 78 20.32 -10.06 28.43
N GLY A 79 21.08 -10.38 29.47
CA GLY A 79 21.73 -11.70 29.60
C GLY A 79 20.75 -12.85 29.82
N ALA A 80 19.61 -12.60 30.49
CA ALA A 80 18.56 -13.60 30.65
C ALA A 80 17.82 -13.83 29.33
N ALA A 81 17.48 -12.76 28.62
CA ALA A 81 16.85 -12.82 27.30
C ALA A 81 17.75 -13.54 26.27
N GLN A 82 19.06 -13.28 26.27
CA GLN A 82 20.02 -13.97 25.39
C GLN A 82 20.08 -15.48 25.64
N ARG A 83 20.03 -15.93 26.89
CA ARG A 83 19.98 -17.37 27.21
C ARG A 83 18.67 -18.01 26.76
N ALA A 84 17.55 -17.34 27.03
CA ALA A 84 16.24 -17.81 26.59
C ALA A 84 16.15 -17.89 25.05
N LEU A 85 16.79 -16.97 24.33
CA LEU A 85 16.84 -16.97 22.86
C LEU A 85 17.58 -18.20 22.29
N VAL A 86 18.63 -18.68 22.96
CA VAL A 86 19.33 -19.90 22.55
C VAL A 86 18.43 -21.13 22.70
N GLY A 87 17.71 -21.24 23.83
CA GLY A 87 16.73 -22.30 24.06
C GLY A 87 15.59 -22.28 23.03
N ALA A 88 15.06 -21.10 22.74
CA ALA A 88 14.03 -20.88 21.72
C ALA A 88 14.48 -21.36 20.32
N ARG A 89 15.73 -21.10 19.92
CA ARG A 89 16.28 -21.62 18.64
C ARG A 89 16.39 -23.14 18.63
N GLY A 90 16.65 -23.75 19.79
CA GLY A 90 16.62 -25.21 19.95
C GLY A 90 15.23 -25.78 19.68
N ALA A 91 14.19 -25.17 20.27
CA ALA A 91 12.80 -25.56 20.07
C ALA A 91 12.37 -25.49 18.59
N GLU A 92 12.82 -24.46 17.85
CA GLU A 92 12.55 -24.33 16.41
C GLU A 92 13.11 -25.50 15.59
N ALA A 93 14.35 -25.91 15.87
CA ALA A 93 14.97 -27.03 15.18
C ALA A 93 14.22 -28.35 15.44
N VAL A 94 13.66 -28.52 16.65
CA VAL A 94 12.85 -29.69 17.00
C VAL A 94 11.54 -29.73 16.21
N VAL A 95 10.83 -28.60 16.10
CA VAL A 95 9.58 -28.52 15.30
C VAL A 95 9.86 -28.80 13.82
N GLU A 96 10.94 -28.23 13.26
CA GLU A 96 11.24 -28.45 11.85
C GLU A 96 11.59 -29.92 11.57
N ARG A 97 12.35 -30.55 12.47
CA ARG A 97 12.63 -31.98 12.41
C ARG A 97 11.35 -32.82 12.53
N TRP A 98 10.47 -32.47 13.46
CA TRP A 98 9.16 -33.12 13.62
C TRP A 98 8.30 -33.03 12.36
N ARG A 99 8.30 -31.88 11.68
CA ARG A 99 7.57 -31.67 10.41
C ARG A 99 8.14 -32.49 9.26
N SER A 100 9.46 -32.71 9.26
CA SER A 100 10.14 -33.53 8.25
C SER A 100 9.94 -35.04 8.43
N ARG A 101 9.16 -35.48 9.43
CA ARG A 101 8.89 -36.90 9.67
C ARG A 101 8.20 -37.53 8.45
N PRO A 102 8.53 -38.77 8.09
CA PRO A 102 7.82 -39.47 7.03
C PRO A 102 6.36 -39.70 7.47
N LEU A 103 5.43 -39.42 6.57
CA LEU A 103 4.00 -39.67 6.76
C LEU A 103 3.49 -40.59 5.64
N PRO A 104 2.52 -41.47 5.94
CA PRO A 104 1.77 -42.20 4.92
C PRO A 104 1.09 -41.26 3.92
N ALA A 105 0.60 -41.82 2.81
CA ALA A 105 -0.16 -41.05 1.82
C ALA A 105 -1.43 -40.44 2.45
N ASP A 106 -1.85 -39.27 1.98
CA ASP A 106 -3.01 -38.53 2.51
C ASP A 106 -4.27 -39.41 2.60
N ALA A 107 -4.52 -40.29 1.61
CA ALA A 107 -5.65 -41.22 1.59
C ALA A 107 -5.62 -42.30 2.70
N GLU A 108 -4.44 -42.62 3.23
CA GLU A 108 -4.28 -43.55 4.36
C GLU A 108 -4.44 -42.80 5.69
N LEU A 109 -3.87 -41.60 5.80
CA LEU A 109 -4.02 -40.73 6.97
C LEU A 109 -5.48 -40.40 7.27
N LEU A 110 -6.27 -40.11 6.23
CA LEU A 110 -7.69 -39.78 6.37
C LEU A 110 -8.58 -40.93 6.89
N ARG A 111 -8.06 -42.17 7.00
CA ARG A 111 -8.84 -43.33 7.48
C ARG A 111 -8.95 -43.43 9.00
N SER A 112 -8.20 -42.61 9.75
CA SER A 112 -8.21 -42.66 11.21
C SER A 112 -8.15 -41.26 11.82
N PRO A 113 -8.76 -41.02 13.00
CA PRO A 113 -8.69 -39.72 13.67
C PRO A 113 -7.25 -39.25 13.94
N LEU A 114 -6.36 -40.16 14.33
CA LEU A 114 -4.95 -39.84 14.55
C LEU A 114 -4.23 -39.46 13.25
N GLY A 115 -4.55 -40.14 12.14
CA GLY A 115 -3.98 -39.82 10.84
C GLY A 115 -4.46 -38.45 10.32
N VAL A 116 -5.74 -38.12 10.50
CA VAL A 116 -6.29 -36.77 10.21
C VAL A 116 -5.54 -35.70 11.00
N ALA A 117 -5.30 -35.93 12.29
CA ALA A 117 -4.54 -35.00 13.13
C ALA A 117 -3.08 -34.84 12.68
N CYS A 118 -2.45 -35.93 12.21
CA CYS A 118 -1.11 -35.88 11.63
C CYS A 118 -1.07 -35.08 10.31
N LEU A 119 -2.10 -35.22 9.46
CA LEU A 119 -2.22 -34.47 8.21
C LEU A 119 -2.46 -32.98 8.48
N ALA A 120 -3.33 -32.65 9.44
CA ALA A 120 -3.56 -31.28 9.89
C ALA A 120 -2.25 -30.61 10.36
N ASP A 121 -1.48 -31.27 11.23
CA ASP A 121 -0.18 -30.77 11.70
C ASP A 121 0.84 -30.58 10.57
N ALA A 122 0.90 -31.53 9.63
CA ALA A 122 1.82 -31.47 8.50
C ALA A 122 1.54 -30.30 7.54
N MET A 123 0.28 -29.87 7.44
CA MET A 123 -0.11 -28.70 6.65
C MET A 123 0.42 -27.39 7.24
N LEU A 124 0.69 -27.34 8.55
CA LEU A 124 1.10 -26.12 9.22
C LEU A 124 2.64 -25.94 9.19
N PRO A 125 3.14 -24.78 8.68
CA PRO A 125 4.53 -24.36 8.82
C PRO A 125 5.03 -24.33 10.28
N ALA A 126 6.34 -24.33 10.48
CA ALA A 126 6.92 -24.25 11.84
C ALA A 126 6.66 -22.91 12.55
N VAL A 127 6.31 -21.87 11.80
CA VAL A 127 5.79 -20.60 12.32
C VAL A 127 4.41 -20.39 11.72
N TRP A 128 3.39 -20.46 12.56
CA TRP A 128 2.01 -20.38 12.13
C TRP A 128 1.17 -19.65 13.17
N ASP A 129 0.48 -18.60 12.73
CA ASP A 129 -0.42 -17.81 13.56
C ASP A 129 -1.86 -18.22 13.25
N VAL A 130 -2.48 -18.98 14.15
CA VAL A 130 -3.83 -19.55 13.96
C VAL A 130 -4.93 -18.48 13.80
N GLU A 131 -4.66 -17.25 14.22
CA GLU A 131 -5.59 -16.14 14.15
C GLU A 131 -5.44 -15.36 12.85
N THR A 132 -4.21 -15.19 12.34
CA THR A 132 -3.92 -14.30 11.20
C THR A 132 -3.56 -15.03 9.91
N ASP A 133 -3.04 -16.25 9.95
CA ASP A 133 -2.65 -17.01 8.77
C ASP A 133 -3.81 -17.84 8.20
N LEU A 134 -3.80 -18.08 6.89
CA LEU A 134 -4.92 -18.69 6.16
C LEU A 134 -4.62 -20.13 5.73
N VAL A 135 -5.50 -21.06 6.10
CA VAL A 135 -5.53 -22.41 5.52
C VAL A 135 -6.49 -22.45 4.34
N VAL A 136 -6.03 -22.96 3.19
CA VAL A 136 -6.85 -23.15 2.00
C VAL A 136 -6.96 -24.63 1.66
N PHE A 137 -8.19 -25.12 1.53
CA PHE A 137 -8.51 -26.47 1.07
C PHE A 137 -8.94 -26.41 -0.40
N VAL A 138 -8.41 -27.30 -1.23
CA VAL A 138 -8.76 -27.38 -2.66
C VAL A 138 -9.47 -28.70 -2.94
N GLY A 139 -10.71 -28.60 -3.39
CA GLY A 139 -11.59 -29.74 -3.61
C GLY A 139 -12.16 -30.35 -2.32
N PRO A 140 -12.97 -31.40 -2.43
CA PRO A 140 -13.58 -32.09 -1.29
C PRO A 140 -12.60 -33.07 -0.60
N GLY A 141 -12.98 -33.58 0.58
CA GLY A 141 -12.29 -34.67 1.27
C GLY A 141 -11.32 -34.25 2.38
N LEU A 142 -11.11 -32.94 2.58
CA LEU A 142 -10.32 -32.40 3.69
C LEU A 142 -11.20 -31.83 4.82
N GLU A 143 -12.50 -32.10 4.83
CA GLU A 143 -13.43 -31.66 5.87
C GLU A 143 -13.01 -32.14 7.26
N PRO A 144 -12.59 -33.41 7.47
CA PRO A 144 -12.10 -33.87 8.78
C PRO A 144 -10.83 -33.12 9.23
N VAL A 145 -9.99 -32.69 8.29
CA VAL A 145 -8.79 -31.90 8.59
C VAL A 145 -9.17 -30.49 9.03
N ALA A 146 -10.16 -29.88 8.38
CA ALA A 146 -10.71 -28.58 8.77
C ALA A 146 -11.32 -28.61 10.18
N GLU A 147 -12.01 -29.70 10.55
CA GLU A 147 -12.55 -29.87 11.92
C GLU A 147 -11.44 -29.91 12.97
N ILE A 148 -10.37 -30.67 12.74
CA ILE A 148 -9.23 -30.72 13.66
C ILE A 148 -8.54 -29.36 13.76
N LEU A 149 -8.31 -28.68 12.64
CA LEU A 149 -7.70 -27.34 12.65
C LEU A 149 -8.57 -26.32 13.38
N GLY A 150 -9.90 -26.37 13.20
CA GLY A 150 -10.85 -25.57 13.95
C GLY A 150 -10.80 -25.87 15.46
N ALA A 151 -10.71 -27.13 15.86
CA ALA A 151 -10.55 -27.54 17.26
C ALA A 151 -9.21 -27.07 17.87
N LEU A 152 -8.18 -26.90 17.03
CA LEU A 152 -6.89 -26.31 17.39
C LEU A 152 -6.90 -24.76 17.32
N GLY A 153 -8.07 -24.14 17.17
CA GLY A 153 -8.21 -22.68 17.21
C GLY A 153 -7.88 -21.96 15.90
N GLN A 154 -7.75 -22.66 14.77
CA GLN A 154 -7.60 -22.02 13.46
C GLN A 154 -8.87 -21.24 13.12
N VAL A 155 -8.74 -19.91 12.95
CA VAL A 155 -9.89 -19.03 12.71
C VAL A 155 -10.13 -18.83 11.21
N ARG A 156 -9.06 -18.73 10.43
CA ARG A 156 -9.13 -18.37 9.01
C ARG A 156 -8.92 -19.60 8.15
N MET A 157 -10.02 -20.09 7.58
CA MET A 157 -10.01 -21.25 6.69
C MET A 157 -10.89 -20.96 5.48
N MET A 158 -10.43 -21.40 4.32
CA MET A 158 -11.16 -21.25 3.05
C MET A 158 -11.13 -22.58 2.30
N ALA A 159 -12.22 -22.91 1.62
CA ALA A 159 -12.29 -24.03 0.70
C ALA A 159 -12.65 -23.54 -0.71
N ILE A 160 -11.98 -24.07 -1.74
CA ILE A 160 -12.25 -23.75 -3.15
C ILE A 160 -12.54 -25.01 -3.95
N GLY A 161 -13.52 -24.95 -4.86
CA GLY A 161 -13.88 -26.10 -5.70
C GLY A 161 -14.64 -27.20 -4.94
N ALA A 162 -15.27 -26.87 -3.81
CA ALA A 162 -16.10 -27.78 -3.00
C ALA A 162 -17.36 -27.07 -2.50
N THR A 163 -18.47 -27.79 -2.42
CA THR A 163 -19.80 -27.22 -2.09
C THR A 163 -20.18 -27.31 -0.62
N SER A 164 -19.40 -27.99 0.23
CA SER A 164 -19.71 -28.14 1.66
C SER A 164 -18.46 -28.35 2.48
N TYR A 165 -18.22 -27.45 3.45
CA TYR A 165 -17.21 -27.56 4.50
C TYR A 165 -17.85 -27.13 5.85
N PRO A 166 -17.32 -27.61 6.99
CA PRO A 166 -17.80 -27.19 8.30
C PRO A 166 -17.51 -25.70 8.55
N ALA A 167 -18.41 -25.01 9.24
CA ALA A 167 -18.13 -23.66 9.72
C ALA A 167 -16.92 -23.68 10.70
N PRO A 168 -16.03 -22.67 10.69
CA PRO A 168 -16.12 -21.37 10.01
C PRO A 168 -15.45 -21.31 8.62
N VAL A 169 -15.25 -22.43 7.93
CA VAL A 169 -14.57 -22.45 6.62
C VAL A 169 -15.39 -21.68 5.57
N LEU A 170 -14.77 -20.67 4.96
CA LEU A 170 -15.39 -19.91 3.88
C LEU A 170 -15.27 -20.68 2.56
N THR A 171 -16.40 -21.06 1.96
CA THR A 171 -16.42 -21.72 0.65
C THR A 171 -16.47 -20.69 -0.48
N VAL A 172 -15.56 -20.81 -1.44
CA VAL A 172 -15.51 -20.02 -2.67
C VAL A 172 -15.47 -20.95 -3.88
N THR A 173 -15.91 -20.47 -5.04
CA THR A 173 -16.02 -21.28 -6.26
C THR A 173 -14.89 -20.98 -7.25
N GLU A 174 -14.39 -19.75 -7.26
CA GLU A 174 -13.34 -19.31 -8.19
C GLU A 174 -12.19 -18.58 -7.47
N ALA A 175 -11.00 -18.58 -8.08
CA ALA A 175 -9.79 -17.94 -7.51
C ALA A 175 -9.96 -16.41 -7.33
N THR A 176 -10.81 -15.78 -8.15
CA THR A 176 -11.21 -14.37 -8.05
C THR A 176 -11.99 -14.08 -6.76
N GLU A 177 -12.90 -14.98 -6.38
CA GLU A 177 -13.64 -14.90 -5.11
C GLU A 177 -12.72 -15.09 -3.91
N ALA A 178 -11.74 -16.00 -4.00
CA ALA A 178 -10.71 -16.17 -2.98
C ALA A 178 -9.93 -14.87 -2.72
N THR A 179 -9.65 -14.12 -3.79
CA THR A 179 -8.97 -12.81 -3.71
C THR A 179 -9.82 -11.78 -2.96
N LEU A 180 -11.12 -11.71 -3.27
CA LEU A 180 -12.05 -10.80 -2.60
C LEU A 180 -12.21 -11.17 -1.13
N ALA A 181 -12.38 -12.46 -0.83
CA ALA A 181 -12.49 -12.97 0.52
C ALA A 181 -11.30 -12.58 1.39
N VAL A 182 -10.08 -12.79 0.90
CA VAL A 182 -8.83 -12.42 1.56
C VAL A 182 -8.71 -10.91 1.79
N ARG A 183 -9.20 -10.08 0.84
CA ARG A 183 -9.27 -8.61 0.99
C ARG A 183 -10.22 -8.18 2.12
N THR A 184 -11.25 -8.97 2.36
CA THR A 184 -12.28 -8.68 3.38
C THR A 184 -12.01 -9.34 4.74
N MET A 185 -10.93 -10.11 4.90
CA MET A 185 -10.58 -10.73 6.18
C MET A 185 -10.11 -9.67 7.19
N ASP A 186 -10.97 -9.36 8.14
CA ASP A 186 -10.67 -8.51 9.28
C ASP A 186 -9.81 -9.31 10.30
N PRO A 187 -8.75 -8.76 10.90
CA PRO A 187 -8.37 -7.35 10.86
C PRO A 187 -7.45 -6.86 9.75
N CYS A 188 -6.72 -7.81 9.21
CA CYS A 188 -5.86 -7.57 8.08
C CYS A 188 -5.83 -8.82 7.23
N PRO A 189 -5.53 -8.67 5.94
CA PRO A 189 -5.34 -9.81 5.07
C PRO A 189 -4.24 -10.75 5.62
N PRO A 190 -4.38 -12.06 5.43
CA PRO A 190 -3.48 -13.07 6.02
C PRO A 190 -2.00 -12.84 5.73
N THR A 191 -1.15 -13.13 6.72
CA THR A 191 0.30 -12.89 6.60
C THR A 191 1.05 -14.04 5.95
N ARG A 192 0.61 -15.27 6.20
CA ARG A 192 1.03 -16.50 5.56
C ARG A 192 -0.19 -17.28 5.12
N LEU A 193 0.03 -18.20 4.18
CA LEU A 193 -0.98 -19.14 3.77
C LEU A 193 -0.37 -20.52 3.60
N THR A 194 -1.18 -21.54 3.81
CA THR A 194 -0.88 -22.92 3.46
C THR A 194 -2.06 -23.46 2.66
N LEU A 195 -1.78 -24.29 1.67
CA LEU A 195 -2.80 -24.83 0.79
C LEU A 195 -2.60 -26.34 0.64
N ARG A 196 -3.69 -27.10 0.65
CA ARG A 196 -3.68 -28.53 0.37
C ARG A 196 -4.89 -28.94 -0.46
N GLY A 197 -4.64 -29.77 -1.46
CA GLY A 197 -5.67 -30.47 -2.24
C GLY A 197 -5.29 -31.94 -2.36
N LEU A 198 -6.29 -32.82 -2.38
CA LEU A 198 -6.11 -34.27 -2.49
C LEU A 198 -6.05 -34.75 -3.95
N ASP A 199 -6.78 -34.07 -4.83
CA ASP A 199 -6.91 -34.45 -6.23
C ASP A 199 -5.80 -33.80 -7.07
N ALA A 200 -5.05 -34.65 -7.79
CA ALA A 200 -4.00 -34.20 -8.69
C ALA A 200 -4.56 -33.41 -9.89
N ASP A 201 -5.81 -33.63 -10.27
CA ASP A 201 -6.47 -32.95 -11.39
C ASP A 201 -6.86 -31.50 -11.02
N LEU A 202 -6.92 -31.19 -9.71
CA LEU A 202 -7.20 -29.84 -9.21
C LEU A 202 -5.93 -29.00 -9.01
N ARG A 203 -4.75 -29.47 -9.43
CA ARG A 203 -3.49 -28.68 -9.34
C ARG A 203 -3.59 -27.31 -10.02
N GLY A 204 -4.23 -27.25 -11.20
CA GLY A 204 -4.41 -25.98 -11.90
C GLY A 204 -5.27 -24.97 -11.11
N LEU A 205 -6.30 -25.46 -10.40
CA LEU A 205 -7.11 -24.63 -9.52
C LEU A 205 -6.33 -24.18 -8.28
N ALA A 206 -5.53 -25.08 -7.70
CA ALA A 206 -4.66 -24.76 -6.57
C ALA A 206 -3.65 -23.66 -6.93
N ASP A 207 -2.96 -23.80 -8.07
CA ASP A 207 -1.96 -22.84 -8.55
C ASP A 207 -2.62 -21.47 -8.84
N ALA A 208 -3.76 -21.46 -9.54
CA ALA A 208 -4.52 -20.24 -9.81
C ALA A 208 -5.00 -19.55 -8.53
N THR A 209 -5.44 -20.32 -7.54
CA THR A 209 -5.89 -19.80 -6.23
C THR A 209 -4.74 -19.20 -5.45
N THR A 210 -3.61 -19.89 -5.38
CA THR A 210 -2.38 -19.40 -4.74
C THR A 210 -1.93 -18.09 -5.40
N GLU A 211 -1.89 -18.03 -6.72
CA GLU A 211 -1.51 -16.82 -7.45
C GLU A 211 -2.47 -15.65 -7.20
N ALA A 212 -3.78 -15.89 -7.23
CA ALA A 212 -4.80 -14.88 -7.02
C ALA A 212 -4.78 -14.32 -5.58
N ILE A 213 -4.66 -15.19 -4.57
CA ILE A 213 -4.51 -14.78 -3.17
C ILE A 213 -3.21 -13.99 -2.97
N HIS A 214 -2.09 -14.45 -3.53
CA HIS A 214 -0.81 -13.73 -3.43
C HIS A 214 -0.86 -12.35 -4.08
N ALA A 215 -1.53 -12.21 -5.22
CA ALA A 215 -1.74 -10.91 -5.86
C ALA A 215 -2.60 -9.98 -4.99
N GLY A 216 -3.74 -10.47 -4.49
CA GLY A 216 -4.60 -9.70 -3.57
C GLY A 216 -3.87 -9.26 -2.30
N LEU A 217 -3.06 -10.14 -1.71
CA LEU A 217 -2.23 -9.83 -0.54
C LEU A 217 -1.10 -8.85 -0.85
N SER A 218 -0.55 -8.88 -2.06
CA SER A 218 0.56 -8.01 -2.47
C SER A 218 0.08 -6.57 -2.65
N ASP A 219 -1.08 -6.35 -3.28
CA ASP A 219 -1.73 -5.03 -3.40
C ASP A 219 -1.97 -4.40 -2.01
N LEU A 220 -2.44 -5.20 -1.05
CA LEU A 220 -2.76 -4.76 0.31
C LEU A 220 -1.50 -4.55 1.17
N ARG A 221 -0.47 -5.39 1.03
CA ARG A 221 0.81 -5.27 1.73
C ARG A 221 1.59 -4.04 1.27
N ILE A 222 1.57 -3.72 -0.03
CA ILE A 222 2.17 -2.50 -0.59
C ILE A 222 1.44 -1.27 -0.05
N HIS A 223 0.10 -1.25 -0.07
CA HIS A 223 -0.68 -0.14 0.48
C HIS A 223 -0.43 0.05 1.98
N ARG A 224 -0.40 -1.03 2.78
CA ARG A 224 -0.18 -0.97 4.23
C ARG A 224 1.23 -0.49 4.61
N ASN A 225 2.27 -1.03 4.00
CA ASN A 225 3.66 -0.61 4.29
C ASN A 225 3.88 0.85 3.88
N THR A 226 3.29 1.29 2.77
CA THR A 226 3.35 2.68 2.29
C THR A 226 2.60 3.61 3.25
N VAL A 227 1.40 3.23 3.72
CA VAL A 227 0.65 4.00 4.73
C VAL A 227 1.43 4.10 6.03
N THR A 228 2.02 3.00 6.53
CA THR A 228 2.85 3.05 7.74
C THR A 228 4.09 3.93 7.56
N ALA A 229 4.77 3.83 6.41
CA ALA A 229 5.98 4.60 6.13
C ALA A 229 5.73 6.11 5.91
N PHE A 230 4.62 6.48 5.26
CA PHE A 230 4.39 7.85 4.80
C PHE A 230 3.23 8.58 5.46
N SER A 231 2.40 7.93 6.28
CA SER A 231 1.22 8.56 6.92
C SER A 231 1.48 9.94 7.52
N ARG A 232 2.51 10.06 8.38
CA ARG A 232 2.87 11.35 8.99
C ARG A 232 3.29 12.38 7.95
N THR A 233 4.07 11.97 6.96
CA THR A 233 4.51 12.81 5.84
C THR A 233 3.33 13.31 5.03
N TRP A 234 2.39 12.43 4.65
CA TRP A 234 1.20 12.79 3.90
C TRP A 234 0.29 13.77 4.64
N ILE A 235 0.10 13.59 5.96
CA ILE A 235 -0.69 14.53 6.76
C ILE A 235 0.00 15.90 6.81
N ALA A 236 1.31 15.91 7.06
CA ALA A 236 2.09 17.14 7.15
C ALA A 236 2.11 17.90 5.83
N GLN A 237 2.43 17.20 4.73
CA GLN A 237 2.48 17.78 3.38
C GLN A 237 1.09 18.17 2.90
N GLY A 238 0.07 17.33 3.10
CA GLY A 238 -1.32 17.68 2.78
C GLY A 238 -1.77 18.96 3.48
N ALA A 239 -1.48 19.09 4.78
CA ALA A 239 -1.78 20.31 5.53
C ALA A 239 -1.00 21.54 5.02
N ALA A 240 0.28 21.36 4.65
CA ALA A 240 1.11 22.41 4.05
C ALA A 240 0.62 22.82 2.65
N ASN A 241 0.04 21.89 1.90
CA ASN A 241 -0.45 22.09 0.54
C ASN A 241 -1.86 22.69 0.46
N LEU A 242 -2.61 22.74 1.57
CA LEU A 242 -3.97 23.31 1.59
C LEU A 242 -4.08 24.73 1.00
N PRO A 243 -3.15 25.67 1.20
CA PRO A 243 -3.20 26.97 0.53
C PRO A 243 -3.07 26.86 -1.00
N HIS A 244 -2.34 25.87 -1.50
CA HIS A 244 -2.23 25.58 -2.93
C HIS A 244 -3.49 24.90 -3.46
N ILE A 245 -4.07 23.95 -2.71
CA ILE A 245 -5.38 23.32 -3.01
C ILE A 245 -6.53 24.34 -2.99
N ALA A 246 -6.42 25.39 -2.16
CA ALA A 246 -7.35 26.51 -2.17
C ALA A 246 -7.22 27.36 -3.44
N ARG A 247 -5.98 27.56 -3.92
CA ARG A 247 -5.65 28.43 -5.05
C ARG A 247 -5.94 27.78 -6.40
N TRP A 248 -5.60 26.51 -6.55
CA TRP A 248 -5.61 25.80 -7.82
C TRP A 248 -6.82 24.87 -7.93
N PRO A 249 -7.34 24.64 -9.15
CA PRO A 249 -8.42 23.69 -9.35
C PRO A 249 -7.96 22.27 -8.98
N SER A 250 -8.92 21.44 -8.57
CA SER A 250 -8.70 20.00 -8.53
C SER A 250 -9.04 19.38 -9.88
N ILE A 251 -8.62 18.13 -10.10
CA ILE A 251 -9.01 17.37 -11.30
C ILE A 251 -10.54 17.21 -11.43
N ALA A 252 -11.29 17.38 -10.33
CA ALA A 252 -12.75 17.37 -10.33
C ALA A 252 -13.34 18.57 -11.08
N ALA A 253 -12.70 19.74 -10.97
CA ALA A 253 -13.17 20.98 -11.59
C ALA A 253 -13.07 20.97 -13.12
N VAL A 254 -12.24 20.08 -13.68
CA VAL A 254 -12.12 19.88 -15.13
C VAL A 254 -13.37 19.19 -15.70
N GLY A 255 -14.03 18.32 -14.92
CA GLY A 255 -15.25 17.64 -15.34
C GLY A 255 -15.09 16.83 -16.62
N ASP A 256 -15.99 17.04 -17.57
CA ASP A 256 -16.09 16.36 -18.86
C ASP A 256 -15.41 17.12 -20.01
N ARG A 257 -14.64 18.18 -19.72
CA ARG A 257 -14.05 19.06 -20.75
C ARG A 257 -13.07 18.37 -21.70
N PHE A 258 -12.54 17.21 -21.31
CA PHE A 258 -11.68 16.37 -22.15
C PHE A 258 -12.35 15.05 -22.57
N ALA A 259 -13.67 14.92 -22.41
CA ALA A 259 -14.40 13.74 -22.84
C ALA A 259 -14.26 13.52 -24.36
N GLY A 260 -13.93 12.30 -24.76
CA GLY A 260 -13.66 11.91 -26.14
C GLY A 260 -12.40 12.54 -26.75
N LYS A 261 -11.55 13.20 -25.95
CA LYS A 261 -10.26 13.70 -26.42
C LYS A 261 -9.18 12.62 -26.27
N PRO A 262 -8.31 12.45 -27.27
CA PRO A 262 -7.18 11.52 -27.15
C PRO A 262 -6.20 11.97 -26.06
N MET A 263 -5.69 11.04 -25.27
CA MET A 263 -4.60 11.29 -24.32
C MET A 263 -3.43 10.33 -24.59
N ILE A 264 -2.21 10.87 -24.70
CA ILE A 264 -0.98 10.09 -24.82
C ILE A 264 -0.19 10.25 -23.52
N ILE A 265 -0.01 9.15 -22.79
CA ILE A 265 0.73 9.09 -21.53
C ILE A 265 2.16 8.62 -21.82
N CYS A 266 3.13 9.49 -21.51
CA CYS A 266 4.55 9.29 -21.78
C CYS A 266 5.28 8.84 -20.50
N ALA A 267 5.58 7.56 -20.42
CA ALA A 267 6.36 6.96 -19.35
C ALA A 267 7.88 6.97 -19.68
N PRO A 268 8.76 6.97 -18.67
CA PRO A 268 10.20 7.21 -18.86
C PRO A 268 11.00 5.94 -19.21
N GLY A 269 10.33 4.88 -19.68
CA GLY A 269 10.99 3.62 -20.00
C GLY A 269 12.00 3.75 -21.15
N PRO A 270 13.02 2.87 -21.20
CA PRO A 270 13.99 2.78 -22.29
C PRO A 270 13.45 2.95 -23.73
N SER A 271 12.29 2.36 -24.08
CA SER A 271 11.72 2.39 -25.43
C SER A 271 11.29 3.78 -25.88
N LEU A 272 11.07 4.70 -24.93
CA LEU A 272 10.73 6.10 -25.25
C LEU A 272 11.76 6.72 -26.21
N ALA A 273 13.05 6.32 -26.14
CA ALA A 273 14.09 6.79 -27.04
C ALA A 273 13.75 6.61 -28.54
N GLY A 274 13.04 5.53 -28.91
CA GLY A 274 12.65 5.26 -30.30
C GLY A 274 11.51 6.16 -30.80
N ASN A 275 10.67 6.63 -29.89
CA ASN A 275 9.38 7.23 -30.23
C ASN A 275 9.25 8.71 -29.83
N VAL A 276 10.10 9.22 -28.93
CA VAL A 276 9.96 10.55 -28.34
C VAL A 276 9.88 11.68 -29.37
N ALA A 277 10.66 11.60 -30.45
CA ALA A 277 10.68 12.65 -31.48
C ALA A 277 9.36 12.75 -32.27
N GLN A 278 8.62 11.64 -32.39
CA GLN A 278 7.36 11.58 -33.14
C GLN A 278 6.22 12.32 -32.41
N LEU A 279 6.29 12.41 -31.07
CA LEU A 279 5.27 13.07 -30.24
C LEU A 279 5.07 14.55 -30.57
N ARG A 280 6.00 15.20 -31.29
CA ARG A 280 5.81 16.58 -31.79
C ARG A 280 4.56 16.70 -32.66
N ALA A 281 4.22 15.65 -33.41
CA ALA A 281 3.03 15.62 -34.27
C ALA A 281 1.71 15.52 -33.48
N ALA A 282 1.75 15.05 -32.23
CA ALA A 282 0.56 14.94 -31.38
C ALA A 282 0.08 16.29 -30.83
N ARG A 283 0.90 17.34 -30.89
CA ARG A 283 0.59 18.65 -30.30
C ARG A 283 -0.71 19.21 -30.85
N GLY A 284 -1.66 19.46 -29.95
CA GLY A 284 -3.00 19.97 -30.28
C GLY A 284 -3.95 18.92 -30.86
N HIS A 285 -3.51 17.67 -31.05
CA HIS A 285 -4.32 16.54 -31.50
C HIS A 285 -4.55 15.50 -30.38
N ALA A 286 -3.71 15.51 -29.35
CA ALA A 286 -3.88 14.72 -28.13
C ALA A 286 -3.38 15.51 -26.92
N ILE A 287 -3.86 15.15 -25.73
CA ILE A 287 -3.29 15.62 -24.46
C ILE A 287 -2.01 14.84 -24.20
N ILE A 288 -0.85 15.49 -24.30
CA ILE A 288 0.44 14.87 -24.01
C ILE A 288 0.69 14.97 -22.50
N THR A 289 0.64 13.84 -21.81
CA THR A 289 0.84 13.75 -20.36
C THR A 289 2.18 13.08 -20.06
N ALA A 290 3.08 13.80 -19.41
CA ALA A 290 4.37 13.30 -18.95
C ALA A 290 4.37 13.04 -17.44
N PHE A 291 5.24 12.13 -16.99
CA PHE A 291 5.65 12.09 -15.58
C PHE A 291 6.83 13.03 -15.36
N SER A 292 7.14 13.38 -14.11
CA SER A 292 8.33 14.19 -13.80
C SER A 292 9.61 13.62 -14.43
N HIS A 293 9.83 12.30 -14.37
CA HIS A 293 10.96 11.62 -15.03
C HIS A 293 10.96 11.69 -16.56
N SER A 294 9.78 11.79 -17.18
CA SER A 294 9.65 11.86 -18.65
C SER A 294 9.82 13.29 -19.19
N LEU A 295 9.75 14.30 -18.33
CA LEU A 295 9.80 15.71 -18.72
C LEU A 295 11.09 16.05 -19.49
N ARG A 296 12.25 15.78 -18.89
CA ARG A 296 13.56 16.09 -19.49
C ARG A 296 13.77 15.38 -20.84
N PRO A 297 13.48 14.07 -20.99
CA PRO A 297 13.51 13.39 -22.28
C PRO A 297 12.64 14.06 -23.36
N LEU A 298 11.40 14.44 -23.01
CA LEU A 298 10.49 15.10 -23.94
C LEU A 298 11.02 16.47 -24.37
N LEU A 299 11.44 17.30 -23.41
CA LEU A 299 11.98 18.64 -23.70
C LEU A 299 13.28 18.57 -24.52
N ALA A 300 14.17 17.61 -24.22
CA ALA A 300 15.38 17.37 -25.01
C ALA A 300 15.06 16.98 -26.46
N ALA A 301 13.92 16.32 -26.68
CA ALA A 301 13.38 16.05 -28.00
C ALA A 301 12.51 17.20 -28.54
N GLY A 302 12.46 18.38 -27.94
CA GLY A 302 11.63 19.50 -28.40
C GLY A 302 10.12 19.21 -28.37
N VAL A 303 9.69 18.31 -27.49
CA VAL A 303 8.28 18.01 -27.20
C VAL A 303 7.93 18.69 -25.88
N VAL A 304 7.01 19.64 -25.92
CA VAL A 304 6.48 20.26 -24.70
C VAL A 304 5.20 19.51 -24.31
N PRO A 305 5.18 18.79 -23.17
CA PRO A 305 3.96 18.12 -22.73
C PRO A 305 2.91 19.14 -22.28
N ASP A 306 1.63 18.80 -22.46
CA ASP A 306 0.53 19.61 -21.91
C ASP A 306 0.47 19.46 -20.39
N LEU A 307 0.64 18.24 -19.88
CA LEU A 307 0.55 17.93 -18.46
C LEU A 307 1.83 17.27 -17.96
N VAL A 308 2.26 17.65 -16.74
CA VAL A 308 3.31 16.93 -16.01
C VAL A 308 2.75 16.47 -14.68
N LEU A 309 2.64 15.15 -14.47
CA LEU A 309 2.03 14.55 -13.30
C LEU A 309 3.09 14.16 -12.25
N THR A 310 2.85 14.53 -10.99
CA THR A 310 3.62 14.08 -9.82
C THR A 310 2.69 13.62 -8.71
N VAL A 311 3.01 12.50 -8.06
CA VAL A 311 2.22 11.96 -6.93
C VAL A 311 3.08 11.51 -5.75
N ASP A 312 4.40 11.44 -5.93
CA ASP A 312 5.33 11.01 -4.89
C ASP A 312 5.44 12.02 -3.74
N PRO A 313 5.43 11.57 -2.47
CA PRO A 313 5.66 12.45 -1.31
C PRO A 313 7.12 12.88 -1.16
N GLN A 314 8.05 12.22 -1.83
CA GLN A 314 9.47 12.58 -1.82
C GLN A 314 9.74 13.90 -2.55
N ASP A 315 10.85 14.54 -2.21
CA ASP A 315 11.32 15.72 -2.94
C ASP A 315 11.94 15.32 -4.29
N VAL A 316 11.13 15.36 -5.34
CA VAL A 316 11.51 15.01 -6.71
C VAL A 316 11.85 16.24 -7.57
N ARG A 317 12.17 17.39 -6.95
CA ARG A 317 12.49 18.62 -7.69
C ARG A 317 13.67 18.48 -8.65
N TYR A 318 14.61 17.58 -8.37
CA TYR A 318 15.74 17.31 -9.27
C TYR A 318 15.30 16.80 -10.65
N HIS A 319 14.09 16.22 -10.78
CA HIS A 319 13.53 15.83 -12.09
C HIS A 319 13.25 17.05 -12.98
N PHE A 320 13.05 18.23 -12.39
CA PHE A 320 12.70 19.48 -13.05
C PHE A 320 13.89 20.41 -13.27
N GLU A 321 15.09 20.05 -12.77
CA GLU A 321 16.27 20.88 -12.92
C GLU A 321 16.61 21.13 -14.40
N GLY A 322 16.80 22.41 -14.75
CA GLY A 322 17.09 22.83 -16.12
C GLY A 322 15.92 22.68 -17.12
N CYS A 323 14.72 22.33 -16.65
CA CYS A 323 13.53 22.22 -17.50
C CYS A 323 12.75 23.54 -17.54
N ASP A 324 12.40 24.01 -18.74
CA ASP A 324 11.48 25.14 -18.92
C ASP A 324 10.02 24.65 -18.88
N LEU A 325 9.25 25.15 -17.91
CA LEU A 325 7.84 24.81 -17.72
C LEU A 325 6.87 25.84 -18.33
N SER A 326 7.38 26.92 -18.94
CA SER A 326 6.54 28.03 -19.45
C SER A 326 5.53 27.58 -20.51
N GLY A 327 5.88 26.56 -21.30
CA GLY A 327 5.02 25.97 -22.32
C GLY A 327 4.11 24.83 -21.85
N VAL A 328 4.27 24.36 -20.61
CA VAL A 328 3.44 23.27 -20.04
C VAL A 328 2.08 23.83 -19.62
N ALA A 329 0.98 23.22 -20.05
CA ALA A 329 -0.37 23.71 -19.76
C ALA A 329 -0.72 23.64 -18.27
N ALA A 330 -0.31 22.57 -17.56
CA ALA A 330 -0.35 22.50 -16.10
C ALA A 330 0.58 21.43 -15.54
N VAL A 331 1.14 21.69 -14.35
CA VAL A 331 1.68 20.64 -13.49
C VAL A 331 0.55 20.08 -12.62
N VAL A 332 0.33 18.77 -12.66
CA VAL A 332 -0.70 18.09 -11.87
C VAL A 332 -0.02 17.43 -10.68
N ASN A 333 -0.31 17.92 -9.47
CA ASN A 333 0.30 17.43 -8.23
C ASN A 333 -0.71 16.64 -7.41
N GLY A 334 -0.27 15.50 -6.87
CA GLY A 334 -0.95 14.85 -5.75
C GLY A 334 -1.11 15.83 -4.57
N ALA A 335 -2.18 15.70 -3.81
CA ALA A 335 -2.47 16.61 -2.70
C ALA A 335 -1.42 16.53 -1.58
N THR A 336 -0.72 15.40 -1.49
CA THR A 336 0.29 15.08 -0.46
C THR A 336 1.69 14.91 -1.04
N VAL A 337 2.01 15.62 -2.13
CA VAL A 337 3.39 15.71 -2.64
C VAL A 337 4.23 16.70 -1.84
N HIS A 338 5.55 16.68 -2.05
CA HIS A 338 6.45 17.66 -1.45
C HIS A 338 6.03 19.12 -1.77
N PRO A 339 5.83 20.01 -0.77
CA PRO A 339 5.22 21.33 -1.00
C PRO A 339 5.94 22.24 -1.99
N GLU A 340 7.27 22.12 -2.09
CA GLU A 340 8.08 22.89 -3.03
C GLU A 340 7.80 22.56 -4.50
N LEU A 341 7.07 21.46 -4.79
CA LEU A 341 6.60 21.18 -6.15
C LEU A 341 5.53 22.17 -6.62
N PHE A 342 4.91 22.95 -5.74
CA PHE A 342 4.06 24.08 -6.12
C PHE A 342 4.84 25.39 -6.38
N ALA A 343 6.17 25.36 -6.20
CA ALA A 343 7.07 26.51 -6.40
C ALA A 343 7.95 26.39 -7.67
N LEU A 344 7.70 25.38 -8.52
CA LEU A 344 8.46 25.11 -9.75
C LEU A 344 8.32 26.17 -10.86
N GLY A 345 7.52 27.23 -10.65
CA GLY A 345 7.32 28.29 -11.64
C GLY A 345 6.45 27.92 -12.85
N ALA A 346 5.76 26.78 -12.82
CA ALA A 346 4.79 26.43 -13.86
C ALA A 346 3.64 27.48 -13.93
N PRO A 347 3.09 27.75 -15.12
CA PRO A 347 2.04 28.77 -15.29
C PRO A 347 0.76 28.41 -14.52
N ARG A 348 0.45 27.12 -14.40
CA ARG A 348 -0.73 26.60 -13.71
C ARG A 348 -0.42 25.29 -13.00
N TYR A 349 -1.19 25.03 -11.95
CA TYR A 349 -1.20 23.75 -11.27
C TYR A 349 -2.62 23.19 -11.19
N LEU A 350 -2.72 21.87 -11.15
CA LEU A 350 -3.92 21.12 -10.77
C LEU A 350 -3.59 20.23 -9.57
N THR A 351 -4.60 19.88 -8.78
CA THR A 351 -4.43 19.00 -7.63
C THR A 351 -5.30 17.75 -7.71
N LEU A 352 -4.81 16.63 -7.20
CA LEU A 352 -5.58 15.37 -7.15
C LEU A 352 -5.35 14.57 -5.86
N ALA A 353 -6.33 13.77 -5.47
CA ALA A 353 -6.24 12.79 -4.40
C ALA A 353 -5.67 11.47 -4.95
N ALA A 354 -4.35 11.29 -4.82
CA ALA A 354 -3.64 10.12 -5.35
C ALA A 354 -3.84 8.91 -4.44
N ASN A 355 -3.98 9.14 -3.13
CA ASN A 355 -4.16 8.12 -2.11
C ASN A 355 -5.65 7.84 -1.82
N ALA A 356 -6.53 8.17 -2.77
CA ALA A 356 -7.98 7.99 -2.66
C ALA A 356 -8.56 8.59 -1.37
N ALA A 357 -9.29 7.80 -0.59
CA ALA A 357 -9.98 8.22 0.62
C ALA A 357 -9.06 8.84 1.70
N LEU A 358 -7.75 8.55 1.67
CA LEU A 358 -6.78 9.18 2.58
C LEU A 358 -6.62 10.68 2.33
N ASP A 359 -6.86 11.14 1.10
CA ASP A 359 -6.68 12.54 0.71
C ASP A 359 -8.01 13.33 0.72
N ASP A 360 -9.17 12.66 0.80
CA ASP A 360 -10.51 13.26 0.67
C ASP A 360 -10.77 14.40 1.65
N TRP A 361 -10.17 14.36 2.84
CA TRP A 361 -10.33 15.39 3.86
C TRP A 361 -9.88 16.78 3.39
N MET A 362 -8.99 16.86 2.39
CA MET A 362 -8.55 18.13 1.80
C MET A 362 -9.57 18.71 0.82
N TYR A 363 -10.39 17.87 0.18
CA TYR A 363 -11.37 18.27 -0.84
C TYR A 363 -12.81 18.34 -0.30
N ALA A 364 -13.08 17.70 0.84
CA ALA A 364 -14.39 17.67 1.50
C ALA A 364 -14.96 19.08 1.77
N ALA A 365 -14.11 20.07 2.02
CA ALA A 365 -14.55 21.46 2.23
C ALA A 365 -15.25 22.07 1.00
N PHE A 366 -14.97 21.54 -0.19
CA PHE A 366 -15.52 21.99 -1.47
C PHE A 366 -16.67 21.12 -1.96
N GLY A 367 -16.78 19.87 -1.47
CA GLY A 367 -17.67 18.86 -2.04
C GLY A 367 -17.12 18.27 -3.34
N GLU A 368 -15.80 18.33 -3.54
CA GLU A 368 -15.13 17.81 -4.73
C GLU A 368 -14.68 16.38 -4.48
N ASN A 369 -15.02 15.47 -5.39
CA ASN A 369 -14.33 14.19 -5.48
C ASN A 369 -13.11 14.43 -6.39
N ALA A 370 -11.89 14.45 -5.86
CA ALA A 370 -10.67 14.66 -6.65
C ALA A 370 -9.82 13.38 -6.78
N GLN A 371 -10.43 12.20 -6.56
CA GLN A 371 -9.72 10.92 -6.54
C GLN A 371 -9.22 10.50 -7.92
N ALA A 372 -7.93 10.19 -8.03
CA ALA A 372 -7.36 9.45 -9.16
C ALA A 372 -6.51 8.32 -8.59
N PRO A 373 -7.18 7.27 -8.04
CA PRO A 373 -6.49 6.21 -7.32
C PRO A 373 -5.52 5.49 -8.27
N GLY A 374 -4.26 5.36 -7.84
CA GLY A 374 -3.26 4.56 -8.54
C GLY A 374 -3.16 3.14 -7.94
N GLY A 375 -2.64 2.21 -8.73
CA GLY A 375 -2.14 0.90 -8.31
C GLY A 375 -0.69 0.94 -7.82
N GLY A 376 -0.26 2.04 -7.18
CA GLY A 376 1.09 2.19 -6.61
C GLY A 376 2.17 2.76 -7.54
N SER A 377 1.80 3.28 -8.73
CA SER A 377 2.73 3.95 -9.65
C SER A 377 2.10 5.18 -10.30
N VAL A 378 2.90 6.21 -10.65
CA VAL A 378 2.42 7.42 -11.34
C VAL A 378 1.68 7.09 -12.64
N ALA A 379 2.11 6.05 -13.37
CA ALA A 379 1.47 5.61 -14.60
C ALA A 379 0.03 5.13 -14.38
N THR A 380 -0.23 4.47 -13.26
CA THR A 380 -1.57 4.00 -12.90
C THR A 380 -2.49 5.16 -12.52
N SER A 381 -1.98 6.18 -11.81
CA SER A 381 -2.72 7.42 -11.54
C SER A 381 -3.02 8.21 -12.81
N ALA A 382 -2.11 8.21 -13.79
CA ALA A 382 -2.33 8.85 -15.08
C ALA A 382 -3.46 8.17 -15.88
N LEU A 383 -3.53 6.83 -15.89
CA LEU A 383 -4.65 6.11 -16.50
C LEU A 383 -5.97 6.46 -15.80
N SER A 384 -5.99 6.42 -14.46
CA SER A 384 -7.17 6.78 -13.66
C SER A 384 -7.64 8.21 -13.95
N LEU A 385 -6.72 9.15 -14.13
CA LEU A 385 -7.03 10.53 -14.51
C LEU A 385 -7.63 10.60 -15.91
N ALA A 386 -7.02 9.94 -16.90
CA ALA A 386 -7.50 9.90 -18.28
C ALA A 386 -8.93 9.34 -18.38
N MET A 387 -9.17 8.19 -17.74
CA MET A 387 -10.50 7.57 -17.66
C MET A 387 -11.51 8.50 -16.98
N ARG A 388 -11.10 9.16 -15.90
CA ARG A 388 -11.97 10.08 -15.15
C ARG A 388 -12.41 11.29 -15.99
N TRP A 389 -11.52 11.81 -16.83
CA TRP A 389 -11.86 12.89 -17.76
C TRP A 389 -12.55 12.40 -19.04
N GLY A 390 -12.83 11.10 -19.15
CA GLY A 390 -13.49 10.51 -20.30
C GLY A 390 -12.65 10.57 -21.57
N CYS A 391 -11.32 10.63 -21.46
CA CYS A 391 -10.42 10.64 -22.62
C CYS A 391 -10.56 9.32 -23.39
N ASP A 392 -10.60 9.42 -24.72
CA ASP A 392 -10.70 8.27 -25.62
C ASP A 392 -10.18 8.68 -27.02
N PRO A 393 -9.22 7.96 -27.63
CA PRO A 393 -8.45 6.86 -27.05
C PRO A 393 -7.44 7.30 -25.97
N ILE A 394 -6.99 6.36 -25.15
CA ILE A 394 -5.89 6.53 -24.19
C ILE A 394 -4.72 5.66 -24.63
N ALA A 395 -3.59 6.29 -24.95
CA ALA A 395 -2.40 5.60 -25.44
C ALA A 395 -1.21 5.74 -24.49
N PHE A 396 -0.39 4.70 -24.40
CA PHE A 396 0.89 4.71 -23.67
C PHE A 396 2.07 4.68 -24.62
N VAL A 397 3.11 5.44 -24.30
CA VAL A 397 4.44 5.35 -24.91
C VAL A 397 5.50 5.31 -23.81
N GLY A 398 6.50 4.44 -23.96
CA GLY A 398 7.56 4.28 -22.97
C GLY A 398 7.12 3.58 -21.67
N LEU A 399 5.94 2.95 -21.64
CA LEU A 399 5.46 2.17 -20.48
C LEU A 399 6.06 0.76 -20.52
N ASP A 400 7.39 0.67 -20.40
CA ASP A 400 8.11 -0.56 -20.71
C ASP A 400 7.82 -1.69 -19.74
N LEU A 401 7.64 -1.38 -18.46
CA LEU A 401 7.52 -2.36 -17.36
C LEU A 401 8.60 -3.45 -17.45
N SER A 402 9.78 -3.08 -17.96
CA SER A 402 10.89 -3.96 -18.27
C SER A 402 12.17 -3.14 -18.37
N PHE A 403 13.31 -3.82 -18.35
CA PHE A 403 14.65 -3.22 -18.36
C PHE A 403 15.38 -3.58 -19.66
N ALA A 404 14.78 -3.31 -20.82
CA ALA A 404 15.35 -3.66 -22.11
C ALA A 404 16.78 -3.09 -22.26
N GLY A 405 17.75 -3.96 -22.59
CA GLY A 405 19.18 -3.60 -22.64
C GLY A 405 19.78 -3.23 -21.27
N GLY A 406 19.19 -3.71 -20.18
CA GLY A 406 19.58 -3.45 -18.80
C GLY A 406 19.32 -2.03 -18.31
N ARG A 407 18.61 -1.20 -19.07
CA ARG A 407 18.33 0.21 -18.70
C ARG A 407 17.06 0.30 -17.88
N TYR A 408 17.08 1.09 -16.82
CA TYR A 408 15.89 1.34 -15.98
C TYR A 408 15.03 2.48 -16.54
N TYR A 409 15.68 3.51 -17.07
CA TYR A 409 15.03 4.65 -17.71
C TYR A 409 15.65 4.96 -19.08
N VAL A 410 14.97 5.80 -19.85
CA VAL A 410 15.53 6.36 -21.09
C VAL A 410 16.82 7.14 -20.80
N PRO A 411 17.89 7.02 -21.62
CA PRO A 411 19.20 7.64 -21.34
C PRO A 411 19.18 9.17 -21.14
N THR A 412 18.21 9.87 -21.73
CA THR A 412 18.07 11.33 -21.63
C THR A 412 17.34 11.79 -20.35
N SER A 413 16.86 10.86 -19.53
CA SER A 413 16.24 11.17 -18.23
C SER A 413 17.27 11.62 -17.20
N CYS A 414 16.81 12.20 -16.08
CA CYS A 414 17.68 12.58 -14.96
C CYS A 414 18.39 11.38 -14.32
N ASP A 415 17.84 10.17 -14.46
CA ASP A 415 18.40 8.90 -13.97
C ASP A 415 18.76 7.96 -15.13
N GLY A 416 19.15 8.51 -16.29
CA GLY A 416 19.39 7.73 -17.51
C GLY A 416 20.55 6.74 -17.45
N GLU A 417 21.45 6.90 -16.47
CA GLU A 417 22.55 5.97 -16.19
C GLU A 417 22.12 4.78 -15.32
N ALA A 418 20.87 4.76 -14.82
CA ALA A 418 20.39 3.69 -13.96
C ALA A 418 20.26 2.37 -14.74
N ARG A 419 20.92 1.32 -14.24
CA ARG A 419 20.96 -0.03 -14.83
C ARG A 419 20.42 -1.07 -13.87
N ALA A 420 19.54 -1.93 -14.37
CA ALA A 420 19.09 -3.11 -13.66
C ALA A 420 20.15 -4.22 -13.81
N VAL A 421 20.67 -4.71 -12.69
CA VAL A 421 21.67 -5.77 -12.59
C VAL A 421 21.04 -6.94 -11.85
N VAL A 422 21.05 -8.12 -12.48
CA VAL A 422 20.57 -9.35 -11.87
C VAL A 422 21.72 -10.03 -11.13
N GLY A 423 21.58 -10.20 -9.81
CA GLY A 423 22.51 -10.91 -8.96
C GLY A 423 22.47 -12.42 -9.16
N ALA A 424 23.52 -13.11 -8.70
CA ALA A 424 23.61 -14.58 -8.77
C ALA A 424 22.49 -15.30 -7.99
N ASP A 425 21.84 -14.62 -7.05
CA ASP A 425 20.70 -15.09 -6.28
C ASP A 425 19.34 -14.86 -6.97
N GLY A 426 19.34 -14.37 -8.22
CA GLY A 426 18.12 -14.08 -8.98
C GLY A 426 17.41 -12.78 -8.57
N THR A 427 18.05 -11.94 -7.74
CA THR A 427 17.51 -10.63 -7.35
C THR A 427 17.95 -9.54 -8.33
N VAL A 428 17.07 -8.57 -8.59
CA VAL A 428 17.36 -7.35 -9.35
C VAL A 428 17.78 -6.27 -8.37
N LYS A 429 18.91 -5.64 -8.67
CA LYS A 429 19.36 -4.40 -8.05
C LYS A 429 19.54 -3.36 -9.13
N VAL A 430 19.18 -2.11 -8.83
CA VAL A 430 19.45 -0.99 -9.71
C VAL A 430 20.68 -0.24 -9.23
N GLU A 431 21.63 -0.02 -10.14
CA GLU A 431 22.86 0.72 -9.92
C GLU A 431 22.93 1.92 -10.86
N GLY A 432 23.85 2.88 -10.62
CA GLY A 432 24.00 4.06 -11.49
C GLY A 432 22.95 5.16 -11.27
N TRP A 433 22.36 5.21 -10.07
CA TRP A 433 21.44 6.29 -9.67
C TRP A 433 22.12 7.67 -9.71
N SER A 434 21.36 8.70 -10.07
CA SER A 434 21.86 10.07 -10.08
C SER A 434 22.20 10.58 -8.67
N ALA A 435 22.92 11.71 -8.61
CA ALA A 435 23.16 12.43 -7.36
C ALA A 435 21.83 12.86 -6.71
N GLY A 436 20.90 13.42 -7.50
CA GLY A 436 19.59 13.85 -7.02
C GLY A 436 18.76 12.70 -6.44
N PHE A 437 18.77 11.52 -7.06
CA PHE A 437 18.14 10.32 -6.50
C PHE A 437 18.78 9.93 -5.15
N THR A 438 20.10 9.94 -5.09
CA THR A 438 20.84 9.55 -3.87
C THR A 438 20.54 10.51 -2.71
N GLU A 439 20.50 11.81 -2.97
CA GLU A 439 20.11 12.85 -2.00
C GLU A 439 18.66 12.69 -1.54
N MET A 440 17.72 12.51 -2.47
CA MET A 440 16.32 12.24 -2.17
C MET A 440 16.16 11.01 -1.26
N LYS A 441 16.90 9.94 -1.52
CA LYS A 441 16.87 8.72 -0.69
C LYS A 441 17.45 8.96 0.70
N ALA A 442 18.57 9.68 0.80
CA ALA A 442 19.18 10.04 2.08
C ALA A 442 18.24 10.89 2.96
N ALA A 443 17.35 11.67 2.35
CA ALA A 443 16.36 12.50 3.04
C ALA A 443 15.13 11.73 3.59
N GLY A 444 15.11 10.39 3.53
CA GLY A 444 14.05 9.56 4.11
C GLY A 444 13.19 8.79 3.09
N GLY A 445 13.75 8.44 1.94
CA GLY A 445 13.09 7.53 1.00
C GLY A 445 13.10 6.07 1.51
N PRO A 446 12.08 5.25 1.18
CA PRO A 446 12.02 3.85 1.61
C PRO A 446 13.22 3.08 1.06
N ALA A 447 13.73 2.06 1.77
CA ALA A 447 14.81 1.22 1.24
C ALA A 447 14.39 0.61 -0.12
N ALA A 448 15.32 0.57 -1.09
CA ALA A 448 15.04 -0.12 -2.35
C ALA A 448 14.84 -1.62 -2.04
N PRO A 449 13.67 -2.20 -2.32
CA PRO A 449 13.46 -3.61 -2.08
C PRO A 449 14.43 -4.43 -2.97
N ARG A 450 14.94 -5.54 -2.45
CA ARG A 450 15.55 -6.58 -3.28
C ARG A 450 14.41 -7.27 -4.00
N GLU A 451 14.26 -6.99 -5.29
CA GLU A 451 13.17 -7.53 -6.10
C GLU A 451 13.62 -8.80 -6.80
N ARG A 452 12.72 -9.76 -7.00
CA ARG A 452 13.03 -10.94 -7.82
C ARG A 452 13.01 -10.55 -9.30
N ALA A 453 13.96 -11.06 -10.09
CA ALA A 453 13.94 -10.95 -11.54
C ALA A 453 12.78 -11.79 -12.11
N ILE A 454 12.03 -11.22 -13.06
CA ILE A 454 10.89 -11.89 -13.71
C ILE A 454 10.93 -11.56 -15.20
N GLU A 455 10.41 -12.45 -16.04
CA GLU A 455 10.20 -12.20 -17.47
C GLU A 455 8.72 -11.87 -17.73
N LEU A 456 8.47 -10.85 -18.55
CA LEU A 456 7.12 -10.52 -19.02
C LEU A 456 7.01 -10.78 -20.53
N PRO A 457 5.80 -11.04 -21.07
CA PRO A 457 5.60 -11.10 -22.51
C PRO A 457 6.07 -9.80 -23.19
N GLY A 458 6.79 -9.91 -24.32
CA GLY A 458 7.36 -8.76 -25.04
C GLY A 458 6.47 -8.24 -26.16
N TYR A 459 6.52 -6.93 -26.43
CA TYR A 459 5.73 -6.26 -27.48
C TYR A 459 5.89 -6.90 -28.86
N TYR A 460 7.12 -7.28 -29.23
CA TYR A 460 7.44 -7.91 -30.53
C TYR A 460 7.35 -9.44 -30.50
N GLY A 461 6.70 -10.02 -29.49
CA GLY A 461 6.76 -11.45 -29.18
C GLY A 461 7.97 -11.81 -28.29
N GLY A 462 8.01 -13.05 -27.82
CA GLY A 462 9.02 -13.50 -26.84
C GLY A 462 8.79 -12.89 -25.45
N THR A 463 9.87 -12.69 -24.70
CA THR A 463 9.84 -12.10 -23.36
C THR A 463 10.78 -10.90 -23.21
N VAL A 464 10.53 -10.07 -22.20
CA VAL A 464 11.38 -8.96 -21.78
C VAL A 464 11.74 -9.08 -20.29
N PRO A 465 12.99 -8.75 -19.90
CA PRO A 465 13.41 -8.82 -18.52
C PRO A 465 12.75 -7.73 -17.68
N SER A 466 12.27 -8.10 -16.51
CA SER A 466 11.45 -7.27 -15.63
C SER A 466 11.72 -7.61 -14.16
N SER A 467 10.95 -7.02 -13.25
CA SER A 467 10.98 -7.30 -11.82
C SER A 467 9.61 -7.66 -11.28
N PHE A 468 9.59 -8.28 -10.09
CA PHE A 468 8.34 -8.59 -9.41
C PHE A 468 7.41 -7.39 -9.24
N MET A 469 7.94 -6.20 -8.93
CA MET A 469 7.12 -4.99 -8.81
C MET A 469 6.51 -4.58 -10.16
N PHE A 470 7.28 -4.66 -11.24
CA PHE A 470 6.78 -4.36 -12.58
C PHE A 470 5.73 -5.37 -13.06
N THR A 471 5.83 -6.63 -12.65
CA THR A 471 4.76 -7.62 -12.88
C THR A 471 3.46 -7.22 -12.19
N MET A 472 3.51 -6.66 -10.98
CA MET A 472 2.31 -6.16 -10.30
C MET A 472 1.66 -5.00 -11.06
N PHE A 473 2.45 -4.06 -11.56
CA PHE A 473 1.93 -2.96 -12.39
C PHE A 473 1.39 -3.47 -13.74
N HIS A 474 2.09 -4.40 -14.38
CA HIS A 474 1.65 -5.04 -15.63
C HIS A 474 0.29 -5.68 -15.46
N ARG A 475 0.12 -6.52 -14.42
CA ARG A 475 -1.15 -7.13 -14.08
C ARG A 475 -2.24 -6.09 -13.82
N TRP A 476 -1.94 -5.02 -13.08
CA TRP A 476 -2.90 -3.94 -12.86
C TRP A 476 -3.41 -3.35 -14.18
N PHE A 477 -2.52 -3.11 -15.15
CA PHE A 477 -2.91 -2.60 -16.47
C PHE A 477 -3.75 -3.61 -17.27
N VAL A 478 -3.44 -4.90 -17.21
CA VAL A 478 -4.25 -5.98 -17.82
C VAL A 478 -5.65 -6.01 -17.22
N GLU A 479 -5.76 -5.96 -15.89
CA GLU A 479 -7.05 -5.92 -15.19
C GLU A 479 -7.85 -4.66 -15.53
N GLN A 480 -7.19 -3.49 -15.65
CA GLN A 480 -7.86 -2.28 -16.10
C GLN A 480 -8.36 -2.38 -17.52
N ALA A 481 -7.55 -2.91 -18.44
CA ALA A 481 -7.93 -3.09 -19.84
C ALA A 481 -9.12 -4.04 -19.98
N ALA A 482 -9.14 -5.16 -19.25
CA ALA A 482 -10.27 -6.06 -19.20
C ALA A 482 -11.54 -5.37 -18.66
N ARG A 483 -11.40 -4.56 -17.59
CA ARG A 483 -12.54 -3.86 -16.97
C ARG A 483 -13.20 -2.84 -17.89
N VAL A 484 -12.43 -2.17 -18.75
CA VAL A 484 -12.95 -1.13 -19.67
C VAL A 484 -13.12 -1.62 -21.10
N ALA A 485 -12.91 -2.91 -21.36
CA ALA A 485 -13.03 -3.51 -22.67
C ALA A 485 -14.37 -3.15 -23.34
N GLY A 486 -14.31 -2.62 -24.56
CA GLY A 486 -15.49 -2.19 -25.33
C GLY A 486 -16.09 -0.84 -24.93
N THR A 487 -15.54 -0.16 -23.91
CA THR A 487 -16.00 1.18 -23.49
C THR A 487 -14.95 2.28 -23.65
N VAL A 488 -13.66 1.95 -23.52
CA VAL A 488 -12.54 2.87 -23.72
C VAL A 488 -11.46 2.18 -24.55
N GLN A 489 -10.90 2.86 -25.54
CA GLN A 489 -9.80 2.33 -26.33
C GLN A 489 -8.46 2.57 -25.62
N LEU A 490 -7.91 1.50 -25.03
CA LEU A 490 -6.56 1.51 -24.48
C LEU A 490 -5.56 1.01 -25.51
N ILE A 491 -4.52 1.80 -25.78
CA ILE A 491 -3.54 1.54 -26.83
C ILE A 491 -2.13 1.49 -26.23
N ASN A 492 -1.39 0.43 -26.51
CA ASN A 492 0.02 0.32 -26.20
C ASN A 492 0.87 0.66 -27.43
N CYS A 493 1.52 1.82 -27.41
CA CYS A 493 2.52 2.25 -28.39
C CYS A 493 3.96 2.14 -27.84
N THR A 494 4.16 1.26 -26.86
CA THR A 494 5.46 1.00 -26.22
C THR A 494 6.26 -0.04 -27.01
N GLU A 495 6.75 0.38 -28.18
CA GLU A 495 7.55 -0.43 -29.10
C GLU A 495 8.85 -0.94 -28.43
N GLY A 496 8.85 -2.21 -28.02
CA GLY A 496 10.01 -2.86 -27.36
C GLY A 496 9.89 -3.03 -25.84
N GLY A 497 8.77 -2.62 -25.24
CA GLY A 497 8.43 -2.88 -23.84
C GLY A 497 7.65 -4.18 -23.64
N ALA A 498 6.97 -4.28 -22.51
CA ALA A 498 6.07 -5.39 -22.20
C ALA A 498 4.79 -5.34 -23.05
N TYR A 499 4.31 -6.53 -23.43
CA TYR A 499 2.98 -6.73 -24.01
C TYR A 499 1.94 -6.79 -22.89
N ILE A 500 1.05 -5.82 -22.87
CA ILE A 500 -0.08 -5.70 -21.94
C ILE A 500 -1.35 -6.27 -22.58
N GLU A 501 -1.81 -7.41 -22.11
CA GLU A 501 -3.05 -8.04 -22.58
C GLU A 501 -4.27 -7.13 -22.39
N GLY A 502 -5.20 -7.17 -23.36
CA GLY A 502 -6.40 -6.33 -23.39
C GLY A 502 -6.22 -4.94 -24.01
N MET A 503 -4.99 -4.46 -24.19
CA MET A 503 -4.72 -3.22 -24.95
C MET A 503 -4.52 -3.50 -26.44
N ALA A 504 -4.86 -2.53 -27.30
CA ALA A 504 -4.49 -2.58 -28.71
C ALA A 504 -2.99 -2.26 -28.88
N HIS A 505 -2.22 -3.18 -29.46
CA HIS A 505 -0.78 -2.99 -29.69
C HIS A 505 -0.54 -2.50 -31.11
N ARG A 506 -0.04 -1.27 -31.26
CA ARG A 506 0.33 -0.72 -32.57
C ARG A 506 1.38 0.38 -32.47
N PRO A 507 2.20 0.61 -33.52
CA PRO A 507 3.23 1.64 -33.52
C PRO A 507 2.66 3.04 -33.25
N LEU A 508 3.45 3.89 -32.59
CA LEU A 508 3.03 5.28 -32.32
C LEU A 508 2.72 6.04 -33.61
N ALA A 509 3.53 5.81 -34.65
CA ALA A 509 3.39 6.46 -35.95
C ALA A 509 1.98 6.27 -36.57
N GLU A 510 1.40 5.08 -36.42
CA GLU A 510 0.07 4.80 -36.96
C GLU A 510 -1.03 5.54 -36.20
N LEU A 511 -0.96 5.55 -34.87
CA LEU A 511 -1.89 6.32 -34.05
C LEU A 511 -1.82 7.80 -34.40
N LEU A 512 -0.60 8.36 -34.55
CA LEU A 512 -0.43 9.77 -34.91
C LEU A 512 -1.04 10.10 -36.27
N ALA A 513 -0.97 9.20 -37.25
CA ALA A 513 -1.62 9.40 -38.56
C ALA A 513 -3.15 9.54 -38.43
N GLU A 514 -3.78 8.80 -37.51
CA GLU A 514 -5.21 8.90 -37.23
C GLU A 514 -5.58 10.16 -36.45
N LEU A 515 -4.79 10.50 -35.42
CA LEU A 515 -5.06 11.66 -34.56
C LEU A 515 -4.90 12.98 -35.31
N THR A 516 -3.93 13.06 -36.21
CA THR A 516 -3.68 14.29 -37.00
C THR A 516 -4.77 14.58 -38.04
N ALA A 517 -5.63 13.61 -38.35
CA ALA A 517 -6.82 13.81 -39.17
C ALA A 517 -7.98 14.47 -38.40
N GLN A 518 -7.92 14.52 -37.07
CA GLN A 518 -8.98 15.07 -36.23
C GLN A 518 -8.77 16.58 -35.95
N PRO A 519 -9.85 17.33 -35.64
CA PRO A 519 -9.75 18.75 -35.29
C PRO A 519 -8.86 18.99 -34.07
N ARG A 520 -8.08 20.08 -34.13
CA ARG A 520 -7.23 20.49 -33.02
C ARG A 520 -8.02 21.03 -31.84
N PHE A 521 -7.46 20.88 -30.65
CA PHE A 521 -7.95 21.50 -29.42
C PHE A 521 -6.79 22.02 -28.57
N ASP A 522 -7.08 22.97 -27.69
CA ASP A 522 -6.07 23.63 -26.85
C ASP A 522 -6.30 23.33 -25.37
N VAL A 523 -5.48 22.42 -24.84
CA VAL A 523 -5.49 22.03 -23.42
C VAL A 523 -5.21 23.23 -22.52
N ALA A 524 -4.31 24.11 -22.92
CA ALA A 524 -3.93 25.27 -22.12
C ALA A 524 -5.10 26.24 -21.98
N THR A 525 -5.84 26.50 -23.05
CA THR A 525 -7.04 27.35 -23.00
C THR A 525 -8.13 26.73 -22.12
N THR A 526 -8.44 25.44 -22.30
CA THR A 526 -9.43 24.74 -21.47
C THR A 526 -9.11 24.80 -19.98
N LEU A 527 -7.84 24.57 -19.59
CA LEU A 527 -7.44 24.64 -18.19
C LEU A 527 -7.41 26.07 -17.63
N ALA A 528 -7.16 27.08 -18.46
CA ALA A 528 -7.26 28.48 -18.05
C ALA A 528 -8.71 28.85 -17.72
N GLU A 529 -9.68 28.39 -18.51
CA GLU A 529 -11.12 28.58 -18.26
C GLU A 529 -11.57 27.89 -16.96
N VAL A 530 -11.12 26.65 -16.73
CA VAL A 530 -11.37 25.94 -15.46
C VAL A 530 -10.79 26.73 -14.28
N GLY A 531 -9.57 27.26 -14.42
CA GLY A 531 -8.93 28.11 -13.42
C GLY A 531 -9.68 29.41 -13.13
N ALA A 532 -10.24 30.05 -14.16
CA ALA A 532 -10.98 31.30 -14.02
C ALA A 532 -12.28 31.13 -13.19
N GLY A 533 -12.85 29.92 -13.16
CA GLY A 533 -14.01 29.59 -12.32
C GLY A 533 -13.70 29.40 -10.84
N ILE A 534 -12.42 29.41 -10.44
CA ILE A 534 -11.99 29.21 -9.05
C ILE A 534 -11.92 30.55 -8.32
N ASP A 535 -12.54 30.64 -7.14
CA ASP A 535 -12.34 31.72 -6.17
C ASP A 535 -11.40 31.26 -5.03
N PRO A 536 -10.09 31.58 -5.08
CA PRO A 536 -9.13 31.18 -4.06
C PRO A 536 -9.46 31.70 -2.66
N ILE A 537 -10.06 32.89 -2.56
CA ILE A 537 -10.37 33.54 -1.28
C ILE A 537 -11.54 32.81 -0.62
N ALA A 538 -12.62 32.56 -1.36
CA ALA A 538 -13.75 31.78 -0.86
C ALA A 538 -13.32 30.36 -0.48
N ARG A 539 -12.52 29.69 -1.32
CA ARG A 539 -11.99 28.35 -1.03
C ARG A 539 -11.13 28.34 0.23
N SER A 540 -10.20 29.30 0.40
CA SER A 540 -9.37 29.42 1.60
C SER A 540 -10.21 29.60 2.87
N ARG A 541 -11.31 30.39 2.81
CA ARG A 541 -12.24 30.54 3.95
C ARG A 541 -13.01 29.25 4.26
N ARG A 542 -13.43 28.50 3.23
CA ARG A 542 -14.09 27.18 3.42
C ARG A 542 -13.13 26.21 4.09
N LEU A 543 -11.88 26.11 3.61
CA LEU A 543 -10.85 25.27 4.21
C LEU A 543 -10.50 25.71 5.64
N ALA A 544 -10.34 27.00 5.91
CA ALA A 544 -10.03 27.47 7.28
C ALA A 544 -11.12 27.05 8.29
N ARG A 545 -12.40 27.17 7.90
CA ARG A 545 -13.54 26.70 8.72
C ARG A 545 -13.52 25.18 8.88
N HIS A 546 -13.31 24.46 7.78
CA HIS A 546 -13.25 23.00 7.77
C HIS A 546 -12.11 22.49 8.67
N MET A 547 -10.90 23.02 8.54
CA MET A 547 -9.75 22.67 9.38
C MET A 547 -9.93 23.04 10.85
N SER A 548 -10.58 24.18 11.13
CA SER A 548 -10.94 24.55 12.50
C SER A 548 -11.93 23.56 13.13
N GLN A 549 -12.91 23.08 12.36
CA GLN A 549 -13.84 22.03 12.79
C GLN A 549 -13.12 20.69 12.98
N MET A 550 -12.22 20.33 12.06
CA MET A 550 -11.39 19.13 12.13
C MET A 550 -10.54 19.11 13.40
N ALA A 551 -9.81 20.20 13.69
CA ALA A 551 -9.00 20.32 14.89
C ALA A 551 -9.83 20.23 16.19
N ARG A 552 -11.06 20.78 16.21
CA ARG A 552 -11.97 20.59 17.35
C ARG A 552 -12.43 19.14 17.51
N ARG A 553 -12.73 18.46 16.41
CA ARG A 553 -13.12 17.03 16.41
C ARG A 553 -11.97 16.15 16.88
N LEU A 554 -10.74 16.41 16.42
CA LEU A 554 -9.53 15.75 16.88
C LEU A 554 -9.32 15.92 18.38
N ARG A 555 -9.38 17.15 18.93
CA ARG A 555 -9.29 17.37 20.39
C ARG A 555 -10.38 16.62 21.16
N ARG A 556 -11.60 16.58 20.63
CA ARG A 556 -12.70 15.83 21.25
C ARG A 556 -12.45 14.33 21.22
N ALA A 557 -11.92 13.80 20.11
CA ALA A 557 -11.56 12.39 19.98
C ALA A 557 -10.42 12.01 20.93
N ASP A 558 -9.38 12.84 21.07
CA ASP A 558 -8.28 12.66 22.03
C ASP A 558 -8.80 12.58 23.47
N ALA A 559 -9.66 13.53 23.87
CA ALA A 559 -10.28 13.53 25.20
C ALA A 559 -11.18 12.31 25.45
N LEU A 560 -11.92 11.85 24.44
CA LEU A 560 -12.77 10.67 24.54
C LEU A 560 -11.97 9.38 24.56
N ALA A 561 -10.89 9.27 23.79
CA ALA A 561 -9.96 8.14 23.84
C ALA A 561 -9.29 8.05 25.22
N GLN A 562 -8.89 9.20 25.80
CA GLN A 562 -8.40 9.26 27.18
C GLN A 562 -9.44 8.79 28.20
N ALA A 563 -10.71 9.16 28.04
CA ALA A 563 -11.79 8.69 28.89
C ALA A 563 -12.01 7.17 28.76
N CYS A 564 -11.92 6.61 27.55
CA CYS A 564 -11.99 5.16 27.34
C CYS A 564 -10.83 4.44 28.05
N LEU A 565 -9.60 4.98 27.94
CA LEU A 565 -8.43 4.44 28.64
C LEU A 565 -8.55 4.47 30.16
N GLN A 566 -9.19 5.50 30.73
CA GLN A 566 -9.42 5.60 32.17
C GLN A 566 -10.52 4.66 32.66
N ALA A 567 -11.57 4.45 31.86
CA ALA A 567 -12.68 3.56 32.20
C ALA A 567 -12.33 2.06 32.02
N ALA A 568 -11.37 1.74 31.15
CA ALA A 568 -10.95 0.38 30.85
C ALA A 568 -10.51 -0.38 32.13
N GLY A 569 -11.27 -1.42 32.50
CA GLY A 569 -11.00 -2.28 33.67
C GLY A 569 -11.43 -1.70 35.02
N GLN A 570 -12.10 -0.53 35.05
CA GLN A 570 -12.54 0.13 36.28
C GLN A 570 -14.02 0.51 36.27
N ASP A 571 -14.58 0.87 35.10
CA ASP A 571 -15.97 1.31 34.93
C ASP A 571 -16.54 0.80 33.58
N PRO A 572 -17.11 -0.41 33.55
CA PRO A 572 -17.64 -1.03 32.32
C PRO A 572 -18.76 -0.21 31.66
N ASP A 573 -19.68 0.35 32.44
CA ASP A 573 -20.80 1.15 31.93
C ASP A 573 -20.30 2.50 31.37
N GLY A 574 -19.34 3.12 32.06
CA GLY A 574 -18.66 4.32 31.59
C GLY A 574 -17.86 4.09 30.32
N LEU A 575 -17.22 2.92 30.18
CA LEU A 575 -16.47 2.52 28.98
C LEU A 575 -17.38 2.43 27.76
N VAL A 576 -18.52 1.70 27.84
CA VAL A 576 -19.48 1.57 26.73
C VAL A 576 -19.99 2.94 26.27
N LEU A 577 -20.30 3.82 27.21
CA LEU A 577 -20.73 5.19 26.92
C LEU A 577 -19.62 6.02 26.26
N ALA A 578 -18.39 5.91 26.74
CA ALA A 578 -17.23 6.62 26.21
C ALA A 578 -16.89 6.14 24.79
N GLU A 579 -16.88 4.84 24.55
CA GLU A 579 -16.67 4.21 23.24
C GLU A 579 -17.72 4.67 22.22
N GLY A 580 -19.00 4.63 22.59
CA GLY A 580 -20.09 5.10 21.73
C GLY A 580 -19.97 6.59 21.38
N ARG A 581 -19.41 7.41 22.28
CA ARG A 581 -19.10 8.83 22.01
C ARG A 581 -17.85 8.97 21.13
N LEU A 582 -16.80 8.19 21.38
CA LEU A 582 -15.56 8.19 20.60
C LEU A 582 -15.83 7.77 19.15
N ARG A 583 -16.58 6.69 18.93
CA ARG A 583 -16.99 6.21 17.60
C ARG A 583 -17.70 7.31 16.80
N ARG A 584 -18.65 8.02 17.42
CA ARG A 584 -19.35 9.16 16.79
C ARG A 584 -18.42 10.34 16.50
N ALA A 585 -17.42 10.58 17.35
CA ALA A 585 -16.42 11.64 17.14
C ALA A 585 -15.43 11.30 16.02
N LEU A 586 -15.10 10.02 15.85
CA LEU A 586 -14.20 9.51 14.80
C LEU A 586 -14.87 9.31 13.44
N ALA A 587 -16.19 9.09 13.38
CA ALA A 587 -16.92 8.88 12.12
C ALA A 587 -16.60 9.92 11.00
N PRO A 588 -16.54 11.24 11.28
CA PRO A 588 -16.14 12.22 10.26
C PRO A 588 -14.61 12.37 10.07
N LEU A 589 -13.81 11.57 10.78
CA LEU A 589 -12.35 11.52 10.75
C LEU A 589 -11.87 10.20 10.14
N GLY A 590 -12.55 9.71 9.10
CA GLY A 590 -12.28 8.39 8.50
C GLY A 590 -10.80 8.16 8.16
N TRP A 591 -10.10 9.20 7.70
CA TRP A 591 -8.66 9.15 7.43
C TRP A 591 -7.79 8.90 8.68
N VAL A 592 -8.23 9.32 9.88
CA VAL A 592 -7.56 9.01 11.16
C VAL A 592 -7.75 7.55 11.53
N ALA A 593 -8.93 6.99 11.29
CA ALA A 593 -9.17 5.56 11.44
C ALA A 593 -8.33 4.74 10.43
N MET A 594 -8.04 5.31 9.26
CA MET A 594 -7.13 4.69 8.30
C MET A 594 -5.67 4.62 8.80
N LEU A 595 -5.26 5.49 9.73
CA LEU A 595 -3.93 5.44 10.38
C LEU A 595 -3.87 4.38 11.48
N ALA A 596 -4.98 4.16 12.17
CA ALA A 596 -5.12 3.18 13.25
C ALA A 596 -5.63 1.81 12.76
N GLN A 597 -5.63 1.54 11.45
CA GLN A 597 -6.22 0.32 10.86
C GLN A 597 -5.70 -0.94 11.53
N ARG A 598 -4.39 -1.02 11.76
CA ARG A 598 -3.77 -2.20 12.39
C ARG A 598 -4.39 -2.51 13.75
N GLU A 599 -4.59 -1.50 14.60
CA GLU A 599 -5.07 -1.72 15.97
C GLU A 599 -6.62 -1.76 16.06
N ILE A 600 -7.34 -1.02 15.21
CA ILE A 600 -8.82 -1.16 15.04
C ILE A 600 -9.15 -2.60 14.76
N ALA A 601 -8.42 -3.11 13.80
CA ALA A 601 -8.72 -4.38 13.26
C ALA A 601 -8.26 -5.42 14.33
N ARG A 602 -7.05 -5.32 14.89
CA ARG A 602 -6.62 -6.20 15.99
C ARG A 602 -7.64 -6.30 17.13
N ALA A 603 -8.26 -5.18 17.52
CA ALA A 603 -9.31 -5.18 18.53
C ALA A 603 -10.58 -5.91 18.07
N HIS A 604 -10.96 -5.80 16.79
CA HIS A 604 -12.06 -6.58 16.22
C HIS A 604 -11.76 -8.08 16.22
N GLN A 605 -10.52 -8.47 15.93
CA GLN A 605 -10.06 -9.85 16.04
C GLN A 605 -10.28 -10.39 17.45
N VAL A 606 -9.81 -9.66 18.48
CA VAL A 606 -10.01 -10.03 19.89
C VAL A 606 -11.50 -10.15 20.23
N ALA A 607 -12.34 -9.31 19.63
CA ALA A 607 -13.78 -9.33 19.83
C ALA A 607 -14.53 -10.48 19.15
N THR A 608 -13.89 -11.21 18.25
CA THR A 608 -14.52 -12.32 17.51
C THR A 608 -14.32 -13.70 18.15
N TYR A 609 -13.55 -13.84 19.24
CA TYR A 609 -13.36 -15.10 19.95
C TYR A 609 -13.57 -15.00 21.46
N GLU A 610 -13.83 -16.13 22.14
CA GLU A 610 -13.90 -16.19 23.61
C GLU A 610 -12.50 -15.99 24.21
N ALA A 611 -12.10 -14.74 24.39
CA ALA A 611 -10.89 -14.36 25.11
C ALA A 611 -11.19 -14.08 26.60
N PRO A 612 -10.25 -14.33 27.52
CA PRO A 612 -10.34 -13.83 28.88
C PRO A 612 -10.54 -12.31 28.91
N GLU A 613 -11.29 -11.81 29.89
CA GLU A 613 -11.62 -10.37 30.03
C GLU A 613 -10.37 -9.47 30.00
N GLU A 614 -9.25 -9.93 30.57
CA GLU A 614 -7.97 -9.23 30.56
C GLU A 614 -7.41 -9.01 29.14
N VAL A 615 -7.62 -9.97 28.24
CA VAL A 615 -7.17 -9.90 26.83
C VAL A 615 -8.02 -8.91 26.06
N TYR A 616 -9.34 -8.90 26.29
CA TYR A 616 -10.26 -7.90 25.76
C TYR A 616 -9.87 -6.48 26.20
N LEU A 617 -9.67 -6.28 27.50
CA LEU A 617 -9.28 -4.99 28.06
C LEU A 617 -7.94 -4.51 27.51
N ALA A 618 -6.95 -5.40 27.37
CA ALA A 618 -5.65 -5.08 26.79
C ALA A 618 -5.74 -4.72 25.29
N ALA A 619 -6.64 -5.36 24.53
CA ALA A 619 -6.87 -5.04 23.12
C ALA A 619 -7.56 -3.69 22.95
N SER A 620 -8.62 -3.42 23.72
CA SER A 620 -9.30 -2.12 23.75
C SER A 620 -8.36 -1.00 24.15
N ARG A 621 -7.50 -1.22 25.15
CA ARG A 621 -6.50 -0.24 25.58
C ARG A 621 -5.54 0.14 24.44
N ARG A 622 -4.96 -0.85 23.75
CA ARG A 622 -4.07 -0.63 22.60
C ARG A 622 -4.76 0.10 21.45
N LEU A 623 -6.02 -0.24 21.19
CA LEU A 623 -6.84 0.47 20.20
C LEU A 623 -6.97 1.96 20.57
N PHE A 624 -7.34 2.27 21.81
CA PHE A 624 -7.51 3.67 22.22
C PHE A 624 -6.18 4.44 22.25
N GLU A 625 -5.08 3.80 22.64
CA GLU A 625 -3.73 4.36 22.55
C GLU A 625 -3.37 4.68 21.09
N SER A 626 -3.61 3.76 20.15
CA SER A 626 -3.34 3.97 18.71
C SER A 626 -4.20 5.07 18.08
N VAL A 627 -5.49 5.12 18.45
CA VAL A 627 -6.38 6.22 18.06
C VAL A 627 -5.85 7.54 18.61
N GLN A 628 -5.44 7.57 19.88
CA GLN A 628 -4.91 8.75 20.55
C GLN A 628 -3.63 9.24 19.85
N ASP A 629 -2.70 8.36 19.54
CA ASP A 629 -1.46 8.68 18.82
C ASP A 629 -1.73 9.21 17.41
N SER A 630 -2.67 8.60 16.68
CA SER A 630 -3.10 9.05 15.35
C SER A 630 -3.70 10.46 15.40
N VAL A 631 -4.58 10.70 16.38
CA VAL A 631 -5.22 12.00 16.61
C VAL A 631 -4.18 13.07 17.01
N ARG A 632 -3.27 12.75 17.93
CA ARG A 632 -2.21 13.66 18.40
C ARG A 632 -1.20 13.96 17.30
N THR A 633 -0.93 13.02 16.40
CA THR A 633 -0.11 13.24 15.21
C THR A 633 -0.78 14.23 14.25
N ALA A 634 -2.08 14.08 14.02
CA ALA A 634 -2.87 14.90 13.11
C ALA A 634 -3.14 16.35 13.61
N LEU A 635 -3.31 16.51 14.91
CA LEU A 635 -3.82 17.75 15.50
C LEU A 635 -2.92 18.99 15.26
N PRO A 636 -1.59 18.94 15.44
CA PRO A 636 -0.72 20.09 15.19
C PRO A 636 -0.83 20.61 13.76
N PHE A 637 -0.86 19.71 12.77
CA PHE A 637 -0.92 20.05 11.36
C PHE A 637 -2.25 20.70 10.99
N THR A 638 -3.38 20.11 11.40
CA THR A 638 -4.72 20.68 11.12
C THR A 638 -4.92 22.03 11.81
N ALA A 639 -4.44 22.20 13.05
CA ALA A 639 -4.51 23.47 13.77
C ALA A 639 -3.62 24.55 13.13
N ALA A 640 -2.41 24.20 12.70
CA ALA A 640 -1.52 25.12 11.99
C ALA A 640 -2.11 25.55 10.64
N ALA A 641 -2.62 24.61 9.85
CA ALA A 641 -3.29 24.88 8.59
C ALA A 641 -4.48 25.83 8.76
N ALA A 642 -5.33 25.61 9.76
CA ALA A 642 -6.46 26.50 10.06
C ALA A 642 -6.02 27.95 10.28
N ARG A 643 -4.91 28.16 11.02
CA ARG A 643 -4.35 29.50 11.27
C ARG A 643 -3.78 30.12 9.99
N ALA A 644 -3.00 29.36 9.21
CA ALA A 644 -2.38 29.84 7.98
C ALA A 644 -3.41 30.25 6.90
N LEU A 645 -4.49 29.48 6.77
CA LEU A 645 -5.57 29.81 5.84
C LEU A 645 -6.40 31.03 6.29
N ALA A 646 -6.57 31.19 7.60
CA ALA A 646 -7.30 32.33 8.17
C ALA A 646 -6.53 33.66 8.06
N SER A 647 -5.20 33.65 8.21
CA SER A 647 -4.38 34.86 8.06
C SER A 647 -4.38 35.37 6.61
N ARG A 648 -4.24 34.46 5.62
CA ARG A 648 -4.31 34.80 4.19
C ARG A 648 -5.67 35.39 3.78
N GLY A 649 -6.76 34.90 4.37
CA GLY A 649 -8.10 35.46 4.16
C GLY A 649 -8.33 36.86 4.72
N ARG A 650 -7.48 37.32 5.67
CA ARG A 650 -7.52 38.66 6.28
C ARG A 650 -6.62 39.65 5.55
N VAL A 651 -5.43 39.25 5.10
CA VAL A 651 -4.49 40.11 4.35
C VAL A 651 -5.12 40.60 3.04
N ALA A 652 -5.90 39.77 2.35
CA ALA A 652 -6.61 40.16 1.13
C ALA A 652 -7.76 41.18 1.34
N ARG A 653 -8.19 41.47 2.58
CA ARG A 653 -9.15 42.55 2.88
C ARG A 653 -8.47 43.92 3.06
N GLY A 654 -7.16 43.97 3.21
CA GLY A 654 -6.41 45.18 3.56
C GLY A 654 -5.53 45.76 2.45
N GLY A 655 -5.56 45.20 1.23
CA GLY A 655 -4.69 45.66 0.15
C GLY A 655 -5.30 45.37 -1.22
N SER A 656 -6.12 46.29 -1.72
CA SER A 656 -5.96 46.70 -3.10
C SER A 656 -4.67 47.49 -3.13
N HIS A 657 -3.56 46.94 -3.62
CA HIS A 657 -2.44 47.64 -4.26
C HIS A 657 -1.44 46.59 -4.74
N GLY A 658 -1.44 46.41 -6.06
CA GLY A 658 -0.36 45.94 -6.92
C GLY A 658 0.49 44.77 -6.45
N ILE A 659 0.14 43.56 -6.90
CA ILE A 659 1.14 42.66 -7.49
C ILE A 659 0.52 42.04 -8.75
N ALA A 660 1.02 42.46 -9.90
CA ALA A 660 0.93 41.77 -11.19
C ALA A 660 2.11 42.25 -12.07
N PRO A 661 2.59 41.43 -13.01
CA PRO A 661 2.71 39.97 -13.04
C PRO A 661 4.06 39.48 -12.48
#